data_AF-A0A534K1Y8-F1
#
_entry.id   AF-A0A534K1Y8-F1
#
_cell.length_a   1.000
_cell.length_b   1.000
_cell.length_c   1.000
_cell.angle_alpha   90.00
_cell.angle_beta   90.00
_cell.angle_gamma   90.00
#
_symmetry.space_group_name_H-M   'P 1'
#
loop_
_entity.id
_entity.type
_entity.pdbx_description
1 polymer ?
#
loop_
_entity_poly.entity_id
_entity_poly.type
_entity_poly.pdbx_seq_one_letter_code
_entity_poly.pdbx_strand_id
1 'polypeptide(L)'
;MGSVRPGGLALVASLLLFWSVFPPAVGQSSQGHMTVATDYELFGPSDLQGGGHVTWTLTGSKAVEFRAKVIHMFDEYDIIPTGFSAAGAPIPRNRDGKLDVAEGLVYTDLLEVMLERRTTPLGTSVQYMNLYPFDLREENPGDRAAGFQRSTAGLAGQDLNSTADAVIRFLFQASSTTTNARVTLATPVLADAPYAFFSYEVRQSPTLSASFPYPDLWPFLHEGGWHNVTTADGKKAMWVGNDTTGAYENNTIASARTSADPALALSSSFYVPFDLRFASHAYATFNYTGQVADANDRLRLQVAEEPSLTTWTNLSFGPSVTDLPSTPLGIWVNATVGLDAYLGERVRLRLNFTSDAAGNGPGFFIRDFALHAPADYEGEVVETDSHYLVGTLSFSDPVLPSGGIQLIRTPGGEILYYSSTWDTTALPADSIRFRTFDVTENPQVLFAVMLVASYAISLLQEGAYDRYREAHPSVYRPAVHRVKWLHNLGRVAIGVLVLFYFVPTALGVIGIRIFVSGPAYWFLSLTLALLVGFVTRAYYRQKLDEAPPPVVGEAPVLRSRETAPPPPEPAIAVAHCTVREKKVVSMRCESCGELQVIPEGADPRTVACERCGGRLRHLDEGKRYLIVASNPAIAFAWMQDLTKEGKPSLCLSPAAPDRLRLEFGDKDVQFLQVSSQATNAIDPRKLDPAGLKAILPLARQGKGGVILYDGLDRIISEASMGDVIRFLRKANDMAFVHGVTVIGRVSPRVLADPDLRRLRAEFDEYMDLSAQM
;
A
#
# COMPACT_ATOMS: atom_id res chain seq x y z
N MET A 1 -5.52 -13.34 -49.44
CA MET A 1 -5.78 -12.62 -48.18
C MET A 1 -4.45 -12.50 -47.44
N GLY A 2 -3.96 -11.27 -47.27
CA GLY A 2 -2.57 -10.97 -46.91
C GLY A 2 -2.20 -11.42 -45.51
N SER A 3 -0.97 -11.94 -45.37
CA SER A 3 -0.41 -12.36 -44.08
C SER A 3 -0.18 -11.15 -43.19
N VAL A 4 -0.90 -11.09 -42.08
CA VAL A 4 -0.57 -10.16 -41.00
C VAL A 4 0.78 -10.60 -40.44
N ARG A 5 1.80 -9.74 -40.62
CA ARG A 5 3.16 -10.01 -40.12
C ARG A 5 3.13 -10.13 -38.59
N PRO A 6 3.93 -11.02 -37.97
CA PRO A 6 3.99 -11.18 -36.51
C PRO A 6 4.33 -9.88 -35.75
N GLY A 7 4.98 -8.92 -36.40
CA GLY A 7 5.21 -7.58 -35.85
C GLY A 7 3.93 -6.75 -35.64
N GLY A 8 2.86 -6.99 -36.40
CA GLY A 8 1.58 -6.32 -36.21
C GLY A 8 0.84 -6.79 -34.95
N LEU A 9 0.92 -8.08 -34.64
CA LEU A 9 0.38 -8.63 -33.40
C LEU A 9 1.19 -8.19 -32.18
N ALA A 10 2.52 -8.12 -32.30
CA ALA A 10 3.37 -7.56 -31.25
C ALA A 10 3.08 -6.06 -31.02
N LEU A 11 2.94 -5.27 -32.10
CA LEU A 11 2.61 -3.84 -32.00
C LEU A 11 1.22 -3.63 -31.39
N VAL A 12 0.22 -4.44 -31.76
CA VAL A 12 -1.12 -4.38 -31.16
C VAL A 12 -1.09 -4.81 -29.71
N ALA A 13 -0.38 -5.88 -29.34
CA ALA A 13 -0.21 -6.28 -27.94
C ALA A 13 0.53 -5.22 -27.12
N SER A 14 1.58 -4.60 -27.68
CA SER A 14 2.30 -3.49 -27.06
C SER A 14 1.45 -2.23 -26.94
N LEU A 15 0.64 -1.89 -27.95
CA LEU A 15 -0.30 -0.77 -27.91
C LEU A 15 -1.45 -1.05 -26.92
N LEU A 16 -1.96 -2.27 -26.83
CA LEU A 16 -2.97 -2.68 -25.85
C LEU A 16 -2.41 -2.63 -24.43
N LEU A 17 -1.16 -3.07 -24.21
CA LEU A 17 -0.46 -2.89 -22.94
C LEU A 17 -0.24 -1.40 -22.63
N PHE A 18 0.18 -0.59 -23.62
CA PHE A 18 0.48 0.83 -23.44
C PHE A 18 -0.76 1.68 -23.16
N TRP A 19 -1.89 1.41 -23.82
CA TRP A 19 -3.16 2.12 -23.59
C TRP A 19 -3.92 1.60 -22.37
N SER A 20 -3.60 0.42 -21.85
CA SER A 20 -4.20 -0.10 -20.62
C SER A 20 -3.69 0.58 -19.35
N VAL A 21 -2.59 1.32 -19.41
CA VAL A 21 -1.96 1.95 -18.23
C VAL A 21 -2.45 3.39 -17.99
N PHE A 22 -3.21 3.99 -18.92
CA PHE A 22 -3.70 5.36 -18.76
C PHE A 22 -5.15 5.38 -18.27
N PRO A 23 -5.44 5.94 -17.09
CA PRO A 23 -6.82 6.20 -16.69
C PRO A 23 -7.47 7.17 -17.69
N PRO A 24 -8.77 7.06 -17.95
CA PRO A 24 -9.48 8.02 -18.78
C PRO A 24 -9.29 9.43 -18.20
N ALA A 25 -9.01 10.40 -19.08
CA ALA A 25 -8.94 11.80 -18.69
C ALA A 25 -10.32 12.23 -18.14
N VAL A 26 -10.38 12.51 -16.85
CA VAL A 26 -11.60 13.00 -16.18
C VAL A 26 -11.79 14.47 -16.55
N GLY A 27 -13.00 14.81 -17.00
CA GLY A 27 -13.35 16.21 -17.26
C GLY A 27 -13.34 17.00 -15.96
N GLN A 28 -12.58 18.09 -15.91
CA GLN A 28 -12.53 18.96 -14.73
C GLN A 28 -13.88 19.65 -14.54
N SER A 29 -14.54 19.39 -13.40
CA SER A 29 -15.66 20.20 -12.96
C SER A 29 -15.17 21.64 -12.71
N SER A 30 -15.97 22.65 -13.07
CA SER A 30 -15.58 24.05 -12.89
C SER A 30 -15.43 24.49 -11.42
N GLN A 31 -15.89 23.66 -10.47
CA GLN A 31 -15.82 23.91 -9.02
C GLN A 31 -14.69 23.13 -8.31
N GLY A 32 -13.91 22.34 -9.05
CA GLY A 32 -12.89 21.47 -8.47
C GLY A 32 -13.47 20.21 -7.83
N HIS A 33 -12.59 19.28 -7.48
CA HIS A 33 -12.92 17.94 -6.97
C HIS A 33 -11.80 17.42 -6.06
N MET A 34 -12.07 16.31 -5.36
CA MET A 34 -11.08 15.54 -4.62
C MET A 34 -10.62 14.35 -5.46
N THR A 35 -9.31 14.15 -5.56
CA THR A 35 -8.72 12.90 -6.01
C THR A 35 -8.19 12.14 -4.81
N VAL A 36 -8.63 10.89 -4.64
CA VAL A 36 -8.09 9.95 -3.64
C VAL A 36 -7.32 8.87 -4.39
N ALA A 37 -6.01 8.86 -4.21
CA ALA A 37 -5.13 7.88 -4.82
C ALA A 37 -4.50 6.99 -3.76
N THR A 38 -4.70 5.68 -3.85
CA THR A 38 -4.12 4.70 -2.93
C THR A 38 -3.24 3.70 -3.65
N ASP A 39 -2.07 3.40 -3.08
CA ASP A 39 -1.25 2.29 -3.52
C ASP A 39 -1.01 1.36 -2.32
N TYR A 40 -1.44 0.10 -2.46
CA TYR A 40 -1.30 -0.95 -1.46
C TYR A 40 -0.22 -1.94 -1.90
N GLU A 41 0.78 -2.15 -1.05
CA GLU A 41 1.85 -3.13 -1.25
C GLU A 41 1.76 -4.19 -0.16
N LEU A 42 1.13 -5.32 -0.48
CA LEU A 42 0.79 -6.36 0.50
C LEU A 42 1.45 -7.68 0.14
N PHE A 43 2.04 -8.33 1.14
CA PHE A 43 2.79 -9.56 1.00
C PHE A 43 2.29 -10.59 2.00
N GLY A 44 2.09 -11.82 1.55
CA GLY A 44 1.78 -12.93 2.45
C GLY A 44 1.05 -14.08 1.77
N PRO A 45 1.22 -15.33 2.24
CA PRO A 45 0.55 -16.48 1.67
C PRO A 45 -0.95 -16.49 2.01
N SER A 46 -1.33 -16.34 3.28
CA SER A 46 -2.72 -16.37 3.75
C SER A 46 -3.15 -15.09 4.46
N ASP A 47 -2.23 -14.46 5.19
CA ASP A 47 -2.45 -13.20 5.88
C ASP A 47 -1.60 -12.15 5.19
N LEU A 48 -2.27 -11.21 4.53
CA LEU A 48 -1.58 -10.11 3.89
C LEU A 48 -1.14 -9.11 4.94
N GLN A 49 0.16 -8.81 4.94
CA GLN A 49 0.72 -7.71 5.70
C GLN A 49 1.59 -6.88 4.77
N GLY A 50 1.59 -5.59 4.99
CA GLY A 50 2.44 -4.69 4.22
C GLY A 50 2.09 -3.26 4.54
N GLY A 51 2.23 -2.40 3.55
CA GLY A 51 1.92 -0.99 3.72
C GLY A 51 1.43 -0.39 2.44
N GLY A 52 1.48 0.92 2.38
CA GLY A 52 1.03 1.65 1.22
C GLY A 52 1.07 3.14 1.47
N HIS A 53 0.63 3.87 0.46
CA HIS A 53 0.43 5.30 0.58
C HIS A 53 -0.96 5.71 0.13
N VAL A 54 -1.46 6.76 0.74
CA VAL A 54 -2.68 7.44 0.34
C VAL A 54 -2.36 8.90 0.08
N THR A 55 -2.85 9.40 -1.05
CA THR A 55 -2.70 10.78 -1.49
C THR A 55 -4.08 11.39 -1.71
N TRP A 56 -4.36 12.48 -1.03
CA TRP A 56 -5.50 13.34 -1.32
C TRP A 56 -5.02 14.54 -2.11
N THR A 57 -5.72 14.85 -3.19
CA THR A 57 -5.51 16.08 -3.97
C THR A 57 -6.83 16.80 -4.08
N LEU A 58 -6.94 17.97 -3.46
CA LEU A 58 -8.08 18.86 -3.58
C LEU A 58 -7.75 19.95 -4.58
N THR A 59 -8.66 20.21 -5.52
CA THR A 59 -8.48 21.18 -6.60
C THR A 59 -9.54 22.27 -6.56
N GLY A 60 -9.27 23.41 -7.20
CA GLY A 60 -10.26 24.48 -7.40
C GLY A 60 -10.85 25.04 -6.10
N SER A 61 -12.18 25.29 -6.07
CA SER A 61 -12.82 25.84 -4.88
C SER A 61 -12.85 24.87 -3.70
N LYS A 62 -12.76 23.56 -3.92
CA LYS A 62 -12.65 22.56 -2.85
C LYS A 62 -11.33 22.65 -2.09
N ALA A 63 -10.24 23.01 -2.78
CA ALA A 63 -8.97 23.29 -2.11
C ALA A 63 -9.04 24.54 -1.21
N VAL A 64 -9.76 25.57 -1.67
CA VAL A 64 -9.97 26.82 -0.93
C VAL A 64 -10.84 26.59 0.30
N GLU A 65 -11.96 25.89 0.15
CA GLU A 65 -12.87 25.52 1.25
C GLU A 65 -12.13 24.72 2.33
N PHE A 66 -11.35 23.71 1.92
CA PHE A 66 -10.55 22.91 2.83
C PHE A 66 -9.51 23.76 3.59
N ARG A 67 -8.78 24.62 2.88
CA ARG A 67 -7.81 25.54 3.51
C ARG A 67 -8.48 26.49 4.49
N ALA A 68 -9.67 27.00 4.16
CA ALA A 68 -10.45 27.83 5.07
C ALA A 68 -10.79 27.10 6.37
N LYS A 69 -11.22 25.83 6.30
CA LYS A 69 -11.45 25.01 7.49
C LYS A 69 -10.15 24.84 8.31
N VAL A 70 -9.03 24.50 7.69
CA VAL A 70 -7.77 24.37 8.44
C VAL A 70 -7.37 25.71 9.07
N ILE A 71 -7.38 26.82 8.33
CA ILE A 71 -7.05 28.15 8.83
C ILE A 71 -7.98 28.55 9.99
N HIS A 72 -9.30 28.44 9.82
CA HIS A 72 -10.25 28.79 10.89
C HIS A 72 -10.03 27.99 12.18
N MET A 73 -9.63 26.71 12.07
CA MET A 73 -9.33 25.90 13.24
C MET A 73 -8.00 26.30 13.91
N PHE A 74 -6.96 26.55 13.12
CA PHE A 74 -5.60 26.73 13.63
C PHE A 74 -5.24 28.19 13.97
N ASP A 75 -5.85 29.17 13.31
CA ASP A 75 -5.62 30.60 13.59
C ASP A 75 -6.54 31.15 14.68
N GLU A 76 -7.83 30.78 14.68
CA GLU A 76 -8.80 31.42 15.59
C GLU A 76 -8.77 30.84 17.00
N TYR A 77 -8.29 29.60 17.17
CA TYR A 77 -8.27 28.89 18.44
C TYR A 77 -6.86 28.68 18.97
N ASP A 78 -6.69 28.83 20.29
CA ASP A 78 -5.41 28.56 20.96
C ASP A 78 -5.25 27.06 21.30
N ILE A 79 -6.38 26.35 21.44
CA ILE A 79 -6.51 24.93 21.75
C ILE A 79 -7.75 24.44 20.99
N ILE A 80 -7.71 23.22 20.45
CA ILE A 80 -8.88 22.64 19.77
C ILE A 80 -10.09 22.67 20.73
N PRO A 81 -11.20 23.33 20.37
CA PRO A 81 -12.35 23.47 21.27
C PRO A 81 -12.98 22.14 21.65
N THR A 82 -13.60 22.12 22.83
CA THR A 82 -14.44 20.99 23.25
C THR A 82 -15.57 20.75 22.25
N GLY A 83 -15.81 19.48 21.92
CA GLY A 83 -16.80 19.05 20.93
C GLY A 83 -16.18 18.55 19.63
N PHE A 84 -14.98 19.00 19.27
CA PHE A 84 -14.24 18.43 18.15
C PHE A 84 -13.53 17.13 18.52
N SER A 85 -13.23 16.31 17.50
CA SER A 85 -12.63 14.97 17.67
C SER A 85 -11.28 14.94 18.43
N ALA A 86 -10.50 16.03 18.40
CA ALA A 86 -9.24 16.15 19.17
C ALA A 86 -9.26 17.31 20.17
N ALA A 87 -10.42 17.56 20.78
CA ALA A 87 -10.58 18.55 21.83
C ALA A 87 -9.43 18.53 22.87
N GLY A 88 -8.88 19.71 23.17
CA GLY A 88 -7.80 19.87 24.14
C GLY A 88 -6.38 19.77 23.56
N ALA A 89 -6.18 19.44 22.27
CA ALA A 89 -4.85 19.47 21.69
C ALA A 89 -4.35 20.92 21.50
N PRO A 90 -3.07 21.21 21.83
CA PRO A 90 -2.52 22.55 21.69
C PRO A 90 -2.27 22.90 20.22
N ILE A 91 -2.48 24.16 19.87
CA ILE A 91 -2.29 24.68 18.51
C ILE A 91 -1.13 25.69 18.52
N PRO A 92 -0.14 25.57 17.61
CA PRO A 92 0.94 26.55 17.48
C PRO A 92 0.39 27.85 16.89
N ARG A 93 0.00 28.77 17.78
CA ARG A 93 -0.76 29.97 17.45
C ARG A 93 0.02 30.96 16.57
N ASN A 94 -0.49 31.05 15.36
CA ASN A 94 -0.26 31.99 14.29
C ASN A 94 -0.92 33.40 14.34
N ARG A 95 -2.23 33.38 14.04
CA ARG A 95 -3.12 34.52 13.75
C ARG A 95 -2.70 35.39 12.57
N ASP A 96 -1.96 34.86 11.60
CA ASP A 96 -1.52 35.61 10.43
C ASP A 96 -2.43 35.44 9.21
N GLY A 97 -3.47 34.60 9.30
CA GLY A 97 -4.40 34.33 8.22
C GLY A 97 -3.83 33.40 7.13
N LYS A 98 -2.71 32.75 7.41
CA LYS A 98 -2.01 31.82 6.54
C LYS A 98 -1.78 30.51 7.26
N LEU A 99 -1.86 29.42 6.50
CA LEU A 99 -1.55 28.11 7.04
C LEU A 99 -0.05 27.92 7.08
N ASP A 100 0.53 28.01 8.27
CA ASP A 100 1.96 27.91 8.46
C ASP A 100 2.48 26.47 8.40
N VAL A 101 3.80 26.29 8.23
CA VAL A 101 4.40 24.94 8.21
C VAL A 101 4.10 24.20 9.53
N ALA A 102 4.15 24.89 10.67
CA ALA A 102 3.91 24.29 11.97
C ALA A 102 2.44 23.84 12.14
N GLU A 103 1.49 24.65 11.70
CA GLU A 103 0.05 24.35 11.76
C GLU A 103 -0.31 23.20 10.81
N GLY A 104 0.22 23.24 9.58
CA GLY A 104 0.07 22.15 8.62
C GLY A 104 0.61 20.82 9.16
N LEU A 105 1.75 20.83 9.87
CA LEU A 105 2.29 19.63 10.51
C LEU A 105 1.38 19.10 11.63
N VAL A 106 0.88 19.97 12.51
CA VAL A 106 -0.03 19.56 13.59
C VAL A 106 -1.35 19.02 13.04
N TYR A 107 -1.90 19.64 12.00
CA TYR A 107 -3.07 19.10 11.30
C TYR A 107 -2.79 17.69 10.76
N THR A 108 -1.66 17.50 10.07
CA THR A 108 -1.33 16.18 9.54
C THR A 108 -1.07 15.13 10.62
N ASP A 109 -0.47 15.50 11.76
CA ASP A 109 -0.29 14.60 12.91
C ASP A 109 -1.65 14.12 13.45
N LEU A 110 -2.63 15.03 13.54
CA LEU A 110 -3.98 14.71 14.01
C LEU A 110 -4.74 13.84 13.02
N LEU A 111 -4.66 14.16 11.72
CA LEU A 111 -5.26 13.35 10.66
C LEU A 111 -4.70 11.92 10.65
N GLU A 112 -3.39 11.78 10.83
CA GLU A 112 -2.74 10.48 10.92
C GLU A 112 -3.20 9.68 12.16
N VAL A 113 -3.31 10.33 13.33
CA VAL A 113 -3.87 9.70 14.54
C VAL A 113 -5.30 9.20 14.31
N MET A 114 -6.11 9.94 13.56
CA MET A 114 -7.49 9.56 13.23
C MET A 114 -7.56 8.40 12.24
N LEU A 115 -6.77 8.46 11.16
CA LEU A 115 -6.66 7.40 10.16
C LEU A 115 -6.17 6.09 10.77
N GLU A 116 -5.25 6.15 11.72
CA GLU A 116 -4.68 4.96 12.36
C GLU A 116 -5.50 4.46 13.55
N ARG A 117 -6.44 5.27 14.06
CA ARG A 117 -7.17 5.06 15.32
C ARG A 117 -6.26 4.53 16.44
N ARG A 118 -5.16 5.24 16.76
CA ARG A 118 -4.15 4.80 17.77
C ARG A 118 -4.75 4.37 19.13
N THR A 119 -5.94 4.85 19.47
CA THR A 119 -6.65 4.54 20.73
C THR A 119 -7.46 3.24 20.70
N THR A 120 -7.61 2.60 19.53
CA THR A 120 -8.34 1.34 19.38
C THR A 120 -7.48 0.29 18.67
N PRO A 121 -7.55 -1.00 19.05
CA PRO A 121 -6.76 -2.05 18.41
C PRO A 121 -7.25 -2.41 17.00
N LEU A 122 -8.31 -1.79 16.50
CA LEU A 122 -9.04 -2.22 15.30
C LEU A 122 -8.61 -1.53 14.00
N GLY A 123 -7.74 -0.51 14.05
CA GLY A 123 -7.35 0.27 12.86
C GLY A 123 -8.54 0.92 12.13
N THR A 124 -8.30 1.59 11.00
CA THR A 124 -9.38 2.05 10.12
C THR A 124 -9.65 1.00 9.05
N SER A 125 -10.90 0.52 8.99
CA SER A 125 -11.29 -0.51 8.02
C SER A 125 -11.55 0.12 6.66
N VAL A 126 -10.84 -0.36 5.65
CA VAL A 126 -10.98 0.06 4.25
C VAL A 126 -11.01 -1.20 3.41
N GLN A 127 -12.10 -1.39 2.64
CA GLN A 127 -12.29 -2.55 1.77
C GLN A 127 -12.12 -3.90 2.52
N TYR A 128 -11.03 -4.64 2.28
CA TYR A 128 -10.73 -5.94 2.90
C TYR A 128 -9.57 -5.89 3.91
N MET A 129 -9.13 -4.69 4.29
CA MET A 129 -7.97 -4.46 5.13
C MET A 129 -8.29 -3.48 6.27
N ASN A 130 -7.45 -3.53 7.31
CA ASN A 130 -7.39 -2.50 8.33
C ASN A 130 -6.07 -1.75 8.18
N LEU A 131 -6.15 -0.43 8.21
CA LEU A 131 -5.03 0.48 8.25
C LEU A 131 -4.58 0.65 9.71
N TYR A 132 -3.29 0.41 9.95
CA TYR A 132 -2.64 0.48 11.26
C TYR A 132 -1.55 1.57 11.26
N PRO A 133 -1.14 2.02 12.46
CA PRO A 133 0.05 2.84 12.60
C PRO A 133 1.24 2.21 11.90
N PHE A 134 1.90 2.98 11.04
CA PHE A 134 3.11 2.52 10.39
C PHE A 134 4.25 2.50 11.43
N ASP A 135 4.70 1.29 11.80
CA ASP A 135 5.67 1.05 12.89
C ASP A 135 7.12 1.46 12.53
N LEU A 136 7.37 1.95 11.32
CA LEU A 136 8.68 2.52 10.92
C LEU A 136 8.79 4.03 11.19
N ARG A 137 7.91 4.59 12.04
CA ARG A 137 8.15 5.90 12.65
C ARG A 137 9.43 5.84 13.48
N GLU A 138 10.55 6.28 12.91
CA GLU A 138 11.40 7.20 13.64
C GLU A 138 10.63 8.53 13.73
N GLU A 139 9.57 8.57 14.56
CA GLU A 139 9.04 9.84 15.09
C GLU A 139 10.22 10.42 15.87
N ASN A 140 11.09 11.20 15.23
CA ASN A 140 12.12 11.92 15.95
C ASN A 140 11.39 13.05 16.70
N PRO A 141 11.24 12.97 18.03
CA PRO A 141 10.45 13.95 18.76
C PRO A 141 11.07 15.36 18.66
N GLY A 142 12.35 15.45 18.28
CA GLY A 142 13.08 16.70 18.03
C GLY A 142 13.02 17.24 16.61
N ASP A 143 12.52 16.49 15.62
CA ASP A 143 12.36 16.96 14.24
C ASP A 143 11.20 16.24 13.54
N ARG A 144 9.97 16.71 13.80
CA ARG A 144 8.73 16.17 13.22
C ARG A 144 8.61 16.40 11.70
N ALA A 145 9.43 17.28 11.13
CA ALA A 145 9.42 17.59 9.70
C ALA A 145 10.35 16.66 8.89
N ALA A 146 11.29 15.96 9.53
CA ALA A 146 12.23 15.04 8.90
C ALA A 146 11.70 13.61 8.69
N GLY A 147 10.45 13.33 9.09
CA GLY A 147 9.78 12.04 8.88
C GLY A 147 9.58 11.75 7.39
N PHE A 148 9.75 10.49 7.00
CA PHE A 148 9.70 10.04 5.60
C PHE A 148 8.34 10.38 4.93
N GLN A 149 8.40 11.08 3.78
CA GLN A 149 7.33 11.33 2.79
C GLN A 149 6.00 11.98 3.24
N ARG A 150 5.95 12.73 4.34
CA ARG A 150 4.79 13.62 4.59
C ARG A 150 4.84 14.80 3.62
N SER A 151 3.79 14.98 2.83
CA SER A 151 3.62 16.15 1.95
C SER A 151 2.41 16.95 2.40
N THR A 152 2.62 18.27 2.57
CA THR A 152 1.60 19.30 2.78
C THR A 152 1.66 20.34 1.67
N ALA A 153 2.03 19.92 0.46
CA ALA A 153 2.13 20.80 -0.70
C ALA A 153 0.79 21.51 -0.93
N GLY A 154 0.84 22.84 -1.08
CA GLY A 154 -0.36 23.66 -1.21
C GLY A 154 -1.16 23.86 0.07
N LEU A 155 -0.62 23.47 1.23
CA LEU A 155 -1.11 23.87 2.55
C LEU A 155 -0.19 24.91 3.18
N ALA A 156 1.11 24.62 3.30
CA ALA A 156 2.05 25.54 3.93
C ALA A 156 2.24 26.85 3.13
N GLY A 157 2.18 27.99 3.84
CA GLY A 157 2.36 29.34 3.30
C GLY A 157 1.20 29.84 2.44
N GLN A 158 0.05 29.16 2.46
CA GLN A 158 -1.14 29.54 1.69
C GLN A 158 -2.15 30.31 2.56
N ASP A 159 -2.93 31.20 1.94
CA ASP A 159 -4.03 31.93 2.58
C ASP A 159 -5.39 31.54 1.97
N LEU A 160 -6.45 32.23 2.42
CA LEU A 160 -7.82 32.05 1.92
C LEU A 160 -7.99 32.44 0.44
N ASN A 161 -7.06 33.21 -0.15
CA ASN A 161 -7.10 33.63 -1.56
C ASN A 161 -6.21 32.76 -2.47
N SER A 162 -5.42 31.86 -1.89
CA SER A 162 -4.57 30.94 -2.64
C SER A 162 -5.38 30.02 -3.55
N THR A 163 -4.94 29.85 -4.79
CA THR A 163 -5.57 28.95 -5.78
C THR A 163 -4.81 27.65 -6.00
N ALA A 164 -3.76 27.39 -5.21
CA ALA A 164 -2.92 26.20 -5.35
C ALA A 164 -3.68 24.94 -4.91
N ASP A 165 -3.52 23.83 -5.62
CA ASP A 165 -4.09 22.55 -5.21
C ASP A 165 -3.51 22.11 -3.86
N ALA A 166 -4.36 21.58 -2.97
CA ALA A 166 -3.93 21.07 -1.68
C ALA A 166 -3.67 19.57 -1.77
N VAL A 167 -2.42 19.15 -1.48
CA VAL A 167 -1.98 17.76 -1.59
C VAL A 167 -1.48 17.26 -0.25
N ILE A 168 -2.14 16.21 0.26
CA ILE A 168 -1.80 15.52 1.51
C ILE A 168 -1.35 14.10 1.16
N ARG A 169 -0.24 13.64 1.72
CA ARG A 169 0.26 12.27 1.53
C ARG A 169 0.60 11.61 2.84
N PHE A 170 0.11 10.39 3.05
CA PHE A 170 0.45 9.54 4.20
C PHE A 170 0.86 8.15 3.77
N LEU A 171 1.69 7.55 4.63
CA LEU A 171 2.01 6.14 4.60
C LEU A 171 1.20 5.42 5.68
N PHE A 172 0.81 4.19 5.42
CA PHE A 172 0.13 3.35 6.39
C PHE A 172 0.67 1.93 6.34
N GLN A 173 0.48 1.19 7.43
CA GLN A 173 0.58 -0.26 7.44
C GLN A 173 -0.81 -0.85 7.24
N ALA A 174 -0.92 -1.95 6.51
CA ALA A 174 -2.19 -2.61 6.26
C ALA A 174 -2.10 -4.12 6.52
N SER A 175 -3.17 -4.67 7.07
CA SER A 175 -3.35 -6.13 7.20
C SER A 175 -4.72 -6.54 6.72
N SER A 176 -4.82 -7.68 6.04
CA SER A 176 -6.12 -8.26 5.67
C SER A 176 -6.92 -8.65 6.91
N THR A 177 -8.22 -8.39 6.88
CA THR A 177 -9.14 -8.71 8.00
C THR A 177 -10.00 -9.94 7.76
N THR A 178 -10.08 -10.38 6.51
CA THR A 178 -10.96 -11.47 6.08
C THR A 178 -10.22 -12.42 5.16
N THR A 179 -10.63 -13.68 5.13
CA THR A 179 -10.08 -14.69 4.23
C THR A 179 -10.90 -14.88 2.96
N ASN A 180 -12.18 -14.48 3.01
CA ASN A 180 -13.13 -14.63 1.91
C ASN A 180 -14.29 -13.63 2.07
N ALA A 181 -14.32 -12.60 1.24
CA ALA A 181 -15.34 -11.56 1.30
C ALA A 181 -15.69 -11.05 -0.10
N ARG A 182 -16.91 -10.53 -0.26
CA ARG A 182 -17.24 -9.64 -1.39
C ARG A 182 -17.08 -8.22 -0.86
N VAL A 183 -16.23 -7.46 -1.51
CA VAL A 183 -15.68 -6.20 -1.01
C VAL A 183 -16.15 -5.09 -1.92
N THR A 184 -16.66 -4.01 -1.34
CA THR A 184 -16.97 -2.78 -2.06
C THR A 184 -15.66 -2.09 -2.42
N LEU A 185 -15.50 -1.68 -3.68
CA LEU A 185 -14.27 -1.04 -4.13
C LEU A 185 -14.21 0.44 -3.76
N ALA A 186 -15.35 1.14 -3.75
CA ALA A 186 -15.40 2.54 -3.34
C ALA A 186 -14.98 2.73 -1.87
N THR A 187 -14.13 3.73 -1.60
CA THR A 187 -13.54 4.03 -0.29
C THR A 187 -14.00 5.39 0.30
N PRO A 188 -15.29 5.56 0.67
CA PRO A 188 -15.78 6.81 1.26
C PRO A 188 -15.04 7.17 2.55
N VAL A 189 -14.66 6.17 3.35
CA VAL A 189 -13.87 6.37 4.59
C VAL A 189 -12.56 7.11 4.32
N LEU A 190 -11.92 6.90 3.17
CA LEU A 190 -10.70 7.62 2.81
C LEU A 190 -11.02 9.03 2.31
N ALA A 191 -12.08 9.23 1.54
CA ALA A 191 -12.49 10.56 1.09
C ALA A 191 -12.89 11.49 2.24
N ASP A 192 -13.58 10.95 3.25
CA ASP A 192 -14.05 11.71 4.42
C ASP A 192 -12.93 11.96 5.45
N ALA A 193 -11.86 11.15 5.44
CA ALA A 193 -10.81 11.20 6.47
C ALA A 193 -10.20 12.61 6.69
N PRO A 194 -9.85 13.41 5.65
CA PRO A 194 -9.33 14.76 5.85
C PRO A 194 -10.30 15.69 6.58
N TYR A 195 -11.60 15.43 6.48
CA TYR A 195 -12.66 16.25 7.08
C TYR A 195 -13.12 15.73 8.44
N ALA A 196 -13.02 14.42 8.68
CA ALA A 196 -13.49 13.75 9.89
C ALA A 196 -13.01 14.44 11.18
N PHE A 197 -11.78 14.98 11.18
CA PHE A 197 -11.22 15.75 12.29
C PHE A 197 -12.06 16.95 12.71
N PHE A 198 -12.69 17.62 11.76
CA PHE A 198 -13.54 18.78 12.03
C PHE A 198 -14.97 18.41 12.43
N SER A 199 -15.30 17.12 12.53
CA SER A 199 -16.59 16.70 13.04
C SER A 199 -16.76 17.18 14.48
N TYR A 200 -17.92 17.78 14.73
CA TYR A 200 -18.26 18.35 16.02
C TYR A 200 -19.43 17.57 16.64
N GLU A 201 -19.22 17.08 17.86
CA GLU A 201 -20.23 16.40 18.64
C GLU A 201 -20.15 16.81 20.10
N VAL A 202 -21.27 17.31 20.63
CA VAL A 202 -21.38 17.61 22.05
C VAL A 202 -22.62 16.94 22.62
N ARG A 203 -22.43 16.22 23.73
CA ARG A 203 -23.49 15.52 24.45
C ARG A 203 -23.56 16.02 25.89
N GLN A 204 -24.78 16.30 26.33
CA GLN A 204 -25.09 16.58 27.72
C GLN A 204 -24.77 15.36 28.59
N SER A 205 -24.22 15.60 29.78
CA SER A 205 -23.90 14.51 30.72
C SER A 205 -25.17 13.77 31.16
N PRO A 206 -25.19 12.42 31.12
CA PRO A 206 -26.34 11.62 31.56
C PRO A 206 -26.72 11.84 33.03
N THR A 207 -25.77 12.28 33.86
CA THR A 207 -25.96 12.52 35.30
C THR A 207 -26.25 13.98 35.63
N LEU A 208 -26.11 14.89 34.65
CA LEU A 208 -26.25 16.35 34.82
C LEU A 208 -25.38 16.88 35.98
N SER A 209 -24.23 16.26 36.25
CA SER A 209 -23.32 16.58 37.36
C SER A 209 -21.96 17.03 36.83
N ALA A 210 -21.47 18.21 37.25
CA ALA A 210 -20.16 18.74 36.82
C ALA A 210 -18.98 17.88 37.30
N SER A 211 -18.12 17.42 36.39
CA SER A 211 -16.94 16.57 36.65
C SER A 211 -15.62 17.32 36.44
N PHE A 212 -15.62 18.47 35.75
CA PHE A 212 -14.41 19.21 35.34
C PHE A 212 -14.57 20.73 35.58
N PRO A 213 -13.49 21.56 35.46
CA PRO A 213 -13.54 23.00 35.78
C PRO A 213 -14.45 23.83 34.86
N TYR A 214 -15.25 23.18 34.02
CA TYR A 214 -16.40 23.74 33.36
C TYR A 214 -17.58 22.78 33.45
N PRO A 215 -18.81 23.25 33.71
CA PRO A 215 -19.81 22.35 34.23
C PRO A 215 -20.29 21.41 33.13
N ASP A 216 -20.36 20.13 33.44
CA ASP A 216 -21.10 19.08 32.71
C ASP A 216 -22.62 19.35 32.61
N LEU A 217 -23.02 20.62 32.72
CA LEU A 217 -24.35 21.20 32.51
C LEU A 217 -24.53 21.71 31.08
N TRP A 218 -23.57 21.44 30.19
CA TRP A 218 -23.66 21.80 28.78
C TRP A 218 -24.80 21.03 28.08
N PRO A 219 -25.61 21.65 27.21
CA PRO A 219 -25.48 23.02 26.68
C PRO A 219 -26.31 24.11 27.34
N PHE A 220 -27.08 23.81 28.39
CA PHE A 220 -28.04 24.75 28.96
C PHE A 220 -27.77 25.05 30.43
N LEU A 221 -27.79 26.33 30.82
CA LEU A 221 -27.52 26.77 32.19
C LEU A 221 -28.77 26.68 33.08
N HIS A 222 -28.56 26.53 34.40
CA HIS A 222 -29.62 26.58 35.42
C HIS A 222 -30.02 28.02 35.74
N GLU A 223 -30.78 28.67 34.86
CA GLU A 223 -31.20 30.05 35.10
C GLU A 223 -32.63 30.30 34.60
N GLY A 224 -33.34 31.20 35.27
CA GLY A 224 -34.67 31.65 34.84
C GLY A 224 -35.77 30.59 34.93
N GLY A 225 -35.76 29.73 35.95
CA GLY A 225 -36.81 28.72 36.19
C GLY A 225 -36.49 27.31 35.68
N TRP A 226 -35.30 27.10 35.14
CA TRP A 226 -34.79 25.77 34.79
C TRP A 226 -33.85 25.23 35.86
N HIS A 227 -34.08 24.00 36.32
CA HIS A 227 -33.23 23.32 37.29
C HIS A 227 -33.21 21.81 37.08
N ASN A 228 -32.24 21.14 37.70
CA ASN A 228 -32.12 19.68 37.60
C ASN A 228 -33.02 18.99 38.61
N VAL A 229 -33.73 17.97 38.15
CA VAL A 229 -34.55 17.10 38.99
C VAL A 229 -34.26 15.64 38.70
N THR A 230 -34.67 14.80 39.66
CA THR A 230 -34.78 13.36 39.42
C THR A 230 -36.27 13.07 39.24
N THR A 231 -36.65 12.66 38.04
CA THR A 231 -38.03 12.32 37.74
C THR A 231 -38.45 11.04 38.48
N ALA A 232 -39.75 10.79 38.57
CA ALA A 232 -40.29 9.64 39.31
C ALA A 232 -39.81 8.27 38.78
N ASP A 233 -39.42 8.20 37.51
CA ASP A 233 -38.80 7.03 36.86
C ASP A 233 -37.27 6.94 37.08
N GLY A 234 -36.72 7.74 38.01
CA GLY A 234 -35.32 7.70 38.43
C GLY A 234 -34.34 8.40 37.48
N LYS A 235 -34.83 9.09 36.46
CA LYS A 235 -34.02 9.76 35.44
C LYS A 235 -33.64 11.18 35.88
N LYS A 236 -32.40 11.58 35.61
CA LYS A 236 -31.97 12.99 35.72
C LYS A 236 -32.49 13.77 34.52
N ALA A 237 -33.09 14.93 34.76
CA ALA A 237 -33.61 15.80 33.72
C ALA A 237 -33.53 17.26 34.14
N MET A 238 -33.40 18.14 33.15
CA MET A 238 -33.59 19.58 33.29
C MET A 238 -35.08 19.88 33.16
N TRP A 239 -35.64 20.60 34.12
CA TRP A 239 -37.08 20.82 34.23
C TRP A 239 -37.39 22.30 34.37
N VAL A 240 -38.43 22.75 33.67
CA VAL A 240 -39.06 24.05 33.87
C VAL A 240 -40.27 23.88 34.77
N GLY A 241 -40.08 24.05 36.07
CA GLY A 241 -41.15 23.95 37.03
C GLY A 241 -40.75 24.35 38.44
N ASN A 242 -41.61 24.12 39.43
CA ASN A 242 -41.35 24.42 40.82
C ASN A 242 -41.50 23.17 41.69
N ASP A 243 -40.43 22.76 42.37
CA ASP A 243 -40.36 21.54 43.19
C ASP A 243 -41.44 21.51 44.30
N THR A 244 -41.87 22.68 44.77
CA THR A 244 -42.86 22.82 45.84
C THR A 244 -44.27 22.56 45.34
N THR A 245 -44.58 23.00 44.13
CA THR A 245 -45.95 22.95 43.56
C THR A 245 -46.15 21.77 42.61
N GLY A 246 -45.06 21.19 42.09
CA GLY A 246 -45.09 20.16 41.05
C GLY A 246 -45.53 20.66 39.68
N ALA A 247 -45.63 21.99 39.49
CA ALA A 247 -46.06 22.65 38.27
C ALA A 247 -45.17 23.86 37.97
N TYR A 248 -45.18 24.36 36.73
CA TYR A 248 -44.50 25.63 36.43
C TYR A 248 -45.22 26.84 37.02
N GLU A 249 -44.44 27.88 37.31
CA GLU A 249 -44.96 29.16 37.72
C GLU A 249 -45.58 29.87 36.51
N ASN A 250 -46.82 30.29 36.67
CA ASN A 250 -47.56 30.95 35.62
C ASN A 250 -47.12 32.42 35.46
N ASN A 251 -47.35 33.01 34.27
CA ASN A 251 -46.88 34.34 33.88
C ASN A 251 -45.33 34.46 33.85
N THR A 252 -44.66 33.34 33.57
CA THR A 252 -43.19 33.27 33.54
C THR A 252 -42.67 33.17 32.12
N ILE A 253 -41.60 33.91 31.83
CA ILE A 253 -40.81 33.77 30.61
C ILE A 253 -39.44 33.23 31.00
N ALA A 254 -39.26 31.92 30.86
CA ALA A 254 -38.02 31.21 31.14
C ALA A 254 -37.16 31.10 29.87
N SER A 255 -36.75 32.26 29.33
CA SER A 255 -36.06 32.37 28.02
C SER A 255 -34.75 33.15 28.03
N ALA A 256 -34.47 33.90 29.10
CA ALA A 256 -33.40 34.89 29.09
C ALA A 256 -32.00 34.27 29.04
N ARG A 257 -31.81 33.04 29.56
CA ARG A 257 -30.46 32.49 29.84
C ARG A 257 -30.32 30.96 29.77
N THR A 258 -31.23 30.29 29.08
CA THR A 258 -31.07 28.84 28.85
C THR A 258 -29.94 28.55 27.88
N SER A 259 -29.51 29.50 27.06
CA SER A 259 -28.24 29.44 26.33
C SER A 259 -27.06 29.79 27.22
N ALA A 260 -25.87 29.28 26.91
CA ALA A 260 -24.62 29.82 27.42
C ALA A 260 -24.55 31.36 27.18
N ASP A 261 -24.71 32.17 28.25
CA ASP A 261 -24.82 33.64 28.22
C ASP A 261 -23.42 34.30 28.23
N PRO A 262 -23.11 35.24 27.30
CA PRO A 262 -21.85 35.98 27.27
C PRO A 262 -21.63 36.99 28.40
N ALA A 263 -22.63 37.32 29.23
CA ALA A 263 -22.43 38.27 30.34
C ALA A 263 -21.36 37.81 31.35
N LEU A 264 -21.05 36.51 31.40
CA LEU A 264 -19.96 35.91 32.18
C LEU A 264 -18.74 35.47 31.33
N ALA A 265 -18.79 35.60 30.00
CA ALA A 265 -17.71 35.22 29.08
C ALA A 265 -16.57 36.26 28.98
N LEU A 266 -16.80 37.50 29.44
CA LEU A 266 -15.77 38.55 29.46
C LEU A 266 -14.62 38.27 30.44
N SER A 267 -14.75 37.28 31.33
CA SER A 267 -13.73 36.94 32.32
C SER A 267 -13.24 35.49 32.26
N SER A 268 -13.69 34.67 31.31
CA SER A 268 -13.25 33.27 31.23
C SER A 268 -13.22 32.77 29.78
N SER A 269 -12.10 32.18 29.39
CA SER A 269 -11.78 31.62 28.06
C SER A 269 -12.57 30.34 27.72
N PHE A 270 -13.78 30.17 28.27
CA PHE A 270 -14.43 28.85 28.35
C PHE A 270 -15.85 28.79 27.73
N TYR A 271 -16.47 29.91 27.32
CA TYR A 271 -17.79 29.91 26.64
C TYR A 271 -17.63 30.21 25.14
N VAL A 272 -17.79 29.18 24.29
CA VAL A 272 -17.64 29.28 22.82
C VAL A 272 -18.97 28.92 22.13
N PRO A 273 -19.49 29.71 21.18
CA PRO A 273 -20.61 29.32 20.33
C PRO A 273 -20.39 27.96 19.65
N PHE A 274 -21.46 27.26 19.28
CA PHE A 274 -21.35 26.07 18.46
C PHE A 274 -20.84 26.47 17.08
N ASP A 275 -19.70 25.94 16.67
CA ASP A 275 -19.11 26.29 15.38
C ASP A 275 -19.53 25.27 14.32
N LEU A 276 -20.47 25.67 13.47
CA LEU A 276 -20.99 24.85 12.37
C LEU A 276 -20.29 25.16 11.04
N ARG A 277 -19.22 25.97 11.04
CA ARG A 277 -18.48 26.34 9.81
C ARG A 277 -17.77 25.15 9.16
N PHE A 278 -17.52 24.10 9.93
CA PHE A 278 -16.78 22.93 9.48
C PHE A 278 -17.66 21.81 8.96
N ALA A 279 -18.92 21.78 9.40
CA ALA A 279 -19.83 20.66 9.21
C ALA A 279 -20.40 20.59 7.80
N SER A 280 -20.71 19.38 7.35
CA SER A 280 -21.49 19.09 6.13
C SER A 280 -22.99 19.04 6.43
N HIS A 281 -23.36 18.60 7.62
CA HIS A 281 -24.75 18.52 8.07
C HIS A 281 -24.80 18.78 9.58
N ALA A 282 -25.91 19.31 10.10
CA ALA A 282 -26.04 19.62 11.52
C ALA A 282 -27.45 19.37 12.06
N TYR A 283 -27.55 18.75 13.23
CA TYR A 283 -28.82 18.51 13.91
C TYR A 283 -28.66 18.39 15.42
N ALA A 284 -29.69 18.79 16.15
CA ALA A 284 -29.78 18.62 17.59
C ALA A 284 -30.80 17.53 17.94
N THR A 285 -30.49 16.72 18.96
CA THR A 285 -31.39 15.71 19.51
C THR A 285 -31.54 15.88 21.01
N PHE A 286 -32.70 15.54 21.56
CA PHE A 286 -32.91 15.45 23.01
C PHE A 286 -34.14 14.60 23.32
N ASN A 287 -34.19 14.06 24.53
CA ASN A 287 -35.37 13.36 25.03
C ASN A 287 -36.18 14.29 25.93
N TYR A 288 -37.50 14.26 25.82
CA TYR A 288 -38.38 15.06 26.65
C TYR A 288 -39.64 14.32 27.09
N THR A 289 -40.23 14.78 28.19
CA THR A 289 -41.58 14.39 28.64
C THR A 289 -42.24 15.61 29.28
N GLY A 290 -43.57 15.71 29.22
CA GLY A 290 -44.32 16.76 29.90
C GLY A 290 -45.24 17.57 29.00
N GLN A 291 -46.01 18.45 29.61
CA GLN A 291 -47.13 19.14 28.96
C GLN A 291 -47.36 20.52 29.55
N VAL A 292 -47.99 21.36 28.73
CA VAL A 292 -48.47 22.69 29.07
C VAL A 292 -49.96 22.65 29.42
N ALA A 293 -50.46 23.67 30.13
CA ALA A 293 -51.87 23.74 30.55
C ALA A 293 -52.82 24.02 29.39
N ASP A 294 -52.41 24.88 28.45
CA ASP A 294 -53.17 25.23 27.26
C ASP A 294 -52.27 25.66 26.10
N ALA A 295 -52.87 26.17 25.02
CA ALA A 295 -52.18 26.53 23.78
C ALA A 295 -51.38 27.85 23.85
N ASN A 296 -51.56 28.66 24.88
CA ASN A 296 -50.82 29.91 25.06
C ASN A 296 -49.51 29.69 25.83
N ASP A 297 -49.46 28.62 26.62
CA ASP A 297 -48.26 28.10 27.24
C ASP A 297 -47.45 27.26 26.23
N ARG A 298 -46.15 27.51 26.08
CA ARG A 298 -45.34 26.84 25.05
C ARG A 298 -43.87 26.78 25.38
N LEU A 299 -43.21 25.76 24.85
CA LEU A 299 -41.76 25.62 24.82
C LEU A 299 -41.26 25.64 23.37
N ARG A 300 -40.26 26.47 23.09
CA ARG A 300 -39.60 26.54 21.78
C ARG A 300 -38.10 26.31 21.92
N LEU A 301 -37.51 25.62 20.96
CA LEU A 301 -36.07 25.67 20.76
C LEU A 301 -35.77 26.81 19.79
N GLN A 302 -34.83 27.67 20.15
CA GLN A 302 -34.45 28.83 19.34
C GLN A 302 -32.96 28.84 19.08
N VAL A 303 -32.58 29.43 17.94
CA VAL A 303 -31.20 29.59 17.50
C VAL A 303 -30.88 31.05 17.24
N ALA A 304 -29.65 31.45 17.52
CA ALA A 304 -29.09 32.75 17.16
C ALA A 304 -27.73 32.55 16.47
N GLU A 305 -27.47 33.32 15.42
CA GLU A 305 -26.26 33.24 14.60
C GLU A 305 -25.36 34.49 14.77
N GLU A 306 -24.09 34.35 14.39
CA GLU A 306 -23.15 35.47 14.32
C GLU A 306 -23.61 36.54 13.29
N PRO A 307 -23.18 37.81 13.42
CA PRO A 307 -22.18 38.34 14.36
C PRO A 307 -22.74 38.77 15.71
N SER A 308 -24.06 38.90 15.86
CA SER A 308 -24.65 39.48 17.08
C SER A 308 -25.00 38.42 18.14
N LEU A 309 -25.36 37.20 17.74
CA LEU A 309 -25.83 36.14 18.64
C LEU A 309 -26.94 36.61 19.61
N THR A 310 -27.75 37.59 19.17
CA THR A 310 -28.81 38.24 19.97
C THR A 310 -30.20 38.10 19.36
N THR A 311 -30.29 37.85 18.06
CA THR A 311 -31.57 37.67 17.34
C THR A 311 -31.92 36.18 17.31
N TRP A 312 -33.10 35.83 17.82
CA TRP A 312 -33.50 34.44 18.03
C TRP A 312 -34.58 34.01 17.04
N THR A 313 -34.29 32.95 16.30
CA THR A 313 -35.19 32.31 15.34
C THR A 313 -35.73 31.01 15.93
N ASN A 314 -37.02 30.72 15.74
CA ASN A 314 -37.64 29.47 16.21
C ASN A 314 -37.24 28.31 15.31
N LEU A 315 -36.78 27.21 15.91
CA LEU A 315 -36.56 25.97 15.21
C LEU A 315 -37.84 25.13 15.14
N SER A 316 -37.93 24.28 14.13
CA SER A 316 -39.13 23.46 13.85
C SER A 316 -38.93 22.02 14.27
N PHE A 317 -39.96 21.42 14.90
CA PHE A 317 -40.03 20.00 15.29
C PHE A 317 -40.75 19.12 14.25
N GLY A 318 -41.05 19.68 13.07
CA GLY A 318 -41.78 19.03 11.98
C GLY A 318 -42.25 20.06 10.95
N PRO A 319 -43.08 19.69 9.96
CA PRO A 319 -43.66 20.66 9.03
C PRO A 319 -44.53 21.65 9.77
N SER A 320 -44.12 22.92 9.86
CA SER A 320 -44.85 24.04 10.50
C SER A 320 -45.11 23.96 12.02
N VAL A 321 -44.41 23.09 12.76
CA VAL A 321 -44.57 22.96 14.22
C VAL A 321 -43.34 23.55 14.93
N THR A 322 -43.49 24.73 15.55
CA THR A 322 -42.41 25.40 16.31
C THR A 322 -42.47 25.14 17.81
N ASP A 323 -43.64 24.76 18.31
CA ASP A 323 -43.87 24.55 19.73
C ASP A 323 -43.69 23.06 20.04
N LEU A 324 -42.95 22.74 21.10
CA LEU A 324 -42.67 21.36 21.47
C LEU A 324 -44.00 20.67 21.84
N PRO A 325 -44.35 19.53 21.21
CA PRO A 325 -45.60 18.84 21.49
C PRO A 325 -45.70 18.38 22.95
N SER A 326 -46.91 18.40 23.52
CA SER A 326 -47.14 17.85 24.86
C SER A 326 -47.15 16.32 24.85
N THR A 327 -46.55 15.71 25.88
CA THR A 327 -46.51 14.26 26.09
C THR A 327 -46.89 13.92 27.54
N PRO A 328 -47.56 12.78 27.79
CA PRO A 328 -47.88 12.38 29.15
C PRO A 328 -46.62 12.20 30.00
N LEU A 329 -46.70 12.58 31.27
CA LEU A 329 -45.58 12.48 32.20
C LEU A 329 -45.06 11.04 32.31
N GLY A 330 -43.74 10.88 32.22
CA GLY A 330 -43.05 9.59 32.27
C GLY A 330 -42.99 8.87 30.92
N ILE A 331 -43.73 9.34 29.91
CA ILE A 331 -43.58 8.88 28.52
C ILE A 331 -42.56 9.78 27.84
N TRP A 332 -41.35 9.26 27.65
CA TRP A 332 -40.25 9.97 27.02
C TRP A 332 -40.31 9.85 25.50
N VAL A 333 -40.20 10.99 24.82
CA VAL A 333 -40.16 11.09 23.36
C VAL A 333 -38.84 11.75 22.95
N ASN A 334 -38.26 11.27 21.85
CA ASN A 334 -37.08 11.89 21.25
C ASN A 334 -37.50 12.99 20.27
N ALA A 335 -36.92 14.18 20.42
CA ALA A 335 -37.01 15.26 19.46
C ALA A 335 -35.71 15.35 18.65
N THR A 336 -35.85 15.56 17.34
CA THR A 336 -34.73 15.86 16.43
C THR A 336 -35.04 17.14 15.67
N VAL A 337 -34.07 18.05 15.60
CA VAL A 337 -34.22 19.36 14.98
C VAL A 337 -33.05 19.60 14.03
N GLY A 338 -33.34 19.87 12.76
CA GLY A 338 -32.34 20.17 11.74
C GLY A 338 -31.75 21.57 11.90
N LEU A 339 -30.45 21.69 11.67
CA LEU A 339 -29.67 22.93 11.75
C LEU A 339 -28.91 23.24 10.44
N ASP A 340 -29.19 22.51 9.35
CA ASP A 340 -28.48 22.66 8.08
C ASP A 340 -28.59 24.07 7.47
N ALA A 341 -29.66 24.80 7.80
CA ALA A 341 -29.84 26.19 7.39
C ALA A 341 -28.81 27.16 8.01
N TYR A 342 -28.04 26.71 9.01
CA TYR A 342 -27.05 27.48 9.75
C TYR A 342 -25.63 26.93 9.58
N LEU A 343 -25.39 26.07 8.57
CA LEU A 343 -24.04 25.65 8.19
C LEU A 343 -23.22 26.86 7.71
N GLY A 344 -21.92 26.86 7.98
CA GLY A 344 -21.07 28.02 7.64
C GLY A 344 -21.13 29.15 8.68
N GLU A 345 -21.89 29.00 9.76
CA GLU A 345 -22.04 30.00 10.82
C GLU A 345 -21.68 29.45 12.20
N ARG A 346 -21.49 30.36 13.15
CA ARG A 346 -21.44 30.05 14.58
C ARG A 346 -22.79 30.35 15.23
N VAL A 347 -23.30 29.40 16.01
CA VAL A 347 -24.65 29.47 16.55
C VAL A 347 -24.73 29.29 18.07
N ARG A 348 -25.81 29.82 18.64
CA ARG A 348 -26.25 29.54 20.00
C ARG A 348 -27.63 28.94 19.98
N LEU A 349 -27.89 28.04 20.92
CA LEU A 349 -29.20 27.42 21.12
C LEU A 349 -29.76 27.82 22.49
N ARG A 350 -31.07 28.02 22.57
CA ARG A 350 -31.77 28.25 23.84
C ARG A 350 -33.14 27.59 23.86
N LEU A 351 -33.58 27.26 25.06
CA LEU A 351 -34.95 26.83 25.35
C LEU A 351 -35.76 28.04 25.82
N ASN A 352 -36.86 28.34 25.13
CA ASN A 352 -37.73 29.46 25.44
C ASN A 352 -39.10 28.93 25.88
N PHE A 353 -39.31 28.88 27.19
CA PHE A 353 -40.61 28.56 27.77
C PHE A 353 -41.36 29.86 28.12
N THR A 354 -42.60 29.99 27.66
CA THR A 354 -43.47 31.15 27.94
C THR A 354 -44.81 30.67 28.43
N SER A 355 -45.34 31.33 29.47
CA SER A 355 -46.66 31.07 30.02
C SER A 355 -47.53 32.32 30.15
N ASP A 356 -48.86 32.19 30.03
CA ASP A 356 -49.81 33.28 29.72
C ASP A 356 -50.61 33.87 30.90
N ALA A 357 -50.25 33.52 32.14
CA ALA A 357 -50.95 33.87 33.38
C ALA A 357 -52.28 33.12 33.63
N ALA A 358 -52.65 32.11 32.82
CA ALA A 358 -53.75 31.18 33.07
C ALA A 358 -53.30 29.70 33.04
N GLY A 359 -53.98 28.81 33.79
CA GLY A 359 -53.63 27.38 33.85
C GLY A 359 -52.32 27.06 34.60
N ASN A 360 -52.17 25.81 35.08
CA ASN A 360 -50.90 25.31 35.60
C ASN A 360 -50.71 23.89 35.06
N GLY A 361 -49.51 23.60 34.56
CA GLY A 361 -49.13 22.28 34.05
C GLY A 361 -47.82 21.80 34.67
N PRO A 362 -47.48 20.52 34.49
CA PRO A 362 -46.25 19.97 35.02
C PRO A 362 -45.00 20.47 34.29
N GLY A 363 -45.13 21.19 33.17
CA GLY A 363 -44.00 21.72 32.41
C GLY A 363 -43.28 20.62 31.62
N PHE A 364 -42.08 20.93 31.14
CA PHE A 364 -41.26 20.01 30.33
C PHE A 364 -40.00 19.59 31.06
N PHE A 365 -39.73 18.29 31.01
CA PHE A 365 -38.50 17.65 31.45
C PHE A 365 -37.68 17.30 30.22
N ILE A 366 -36.41 17.70 30.16
CA ILE A 366 -35.51 17.51 29.03
C ILE A 366 -34.23 16.84 29.50
N ARG A 367 -33.70 15.91 28.73
CA ARG A 367 -32.43 15.22 29.00
C ARG A 367 -31.77 14.74 27.72
N ASP A 368 -30.55 14.26 27.87
CA ASP A 368 -29.75 13.65 26.80
C ASP A 368 -29.62 14.58 25.59
N PHE A 369 -29.52 15.89 25.81
CA PHE A 369 -29.33 16.82 24.71
C PHE A 369 -28.00 16.55 24.02
N ALA A 370 -28.02 16.45 22.69
CA ALA A 370 -26.83 16.30 21.89
C ALA A 370 -26.90 17.17 20.63
N LEU A 371 -25.79 17.82 20.30
CA LEU A 371 -25.59 18.47 19.02
C LEU A 371 -24.62 17.64 18.19
N HIS A 372 -25.03 17.32 16.96
CA HIS A 372 -24.25 16.57 16.00
C HIS A 372 -24.02 17.45 14.78
N ALA A 373 -22.76 17.63 14.41
CA ALA A 373 -22.36 18.35 13.22
C ALA A 373 -21.16 17.61 12.58
N PRO A 374 -21.40 16.45 11.92
CA PRO A 374 -20.36 15.74 11.19
C PRO A 374 -19.75 16.62 10.09
N ALA A 375 -18.48 16.38 9.81
CA ALA A 375 -17.74 17.02 8.73
C ALA A 375 -17.24 15.95 7.77
N ASP A 376 -17.99 15.78 6.69
CA ASP A 376 -17.70 14.85 5.60
C ASP A 376 -17.35 15.64 4.32
N TYR A 377 -16.77 14.97 3.32
CA TYR A 377 -16.53 15.62 2.05
C TYR A 377 -17.84 15.74 1.24
N GLU A 378 -18.07 16.89 0.61
CA GLU A 378 -19.21 17.09 -0.28
C GLU A 378 -18.75 17.39 -1.70
N GLY A 379 -19.18 16.56 -2.64
CA GLY A 379 -18.97 16.74 -4.07
C GLY A 379 -18.35 15.52 -4.74
N GLU A 380 -17.81 15.76 -5.94
CA GLU A 380 -17.23 14.72 -6.78
C GLU A 380 -15.88 14.25 -6.21
N VAL A 381 -15.73 12.92 -6.12
CA VAL A 381 -14.51 12.19 -5.78
C VAL A 381 -14.06 11.39 -6.98
N VAL A 382 -12.79 11.56 -7.35
CA VAL A 382 -12.09 10.73 -8.32
C VAL A 382 -11.19 9.78 -7.55
N GLU A 383 -11.52 8.50 -7.55
CA GLU A 383 -10.81 7.46 -6.84
C GLU A 383 -9.93 6.68 -7.80
N THR A 384 -8.69 6.44 -7.39
CA THR A 384 -7.73 5.60 -8.11
C THR A 384 -6.95 4.73 -7.14
N ASP A 385 -7.18 3.43 -7.19
CA ASP A 385 -6.55 2.47 -6.28
C ASP A 385 -5.67 1.47 -7.05
N SER A 386 -4.45 1.25 -6.57
CA SER A 386 -3.54 0.21 -7.05
C SER A 386 -3.23 -0.77 -5.94
N HIS A 387 -3.42 -2.04 -6.18
CA HIS A 387 -3.14 -3.09 -5.20
C HIS A 387 -2.09 -4.02 -5.78
N TYR A 388 -0.90 -4.00 -5.21
CA TYR A 388 0.21 -4.89 -5.50
C TYR A 388 0.21 -6.02 -4.48
N LEU A 389 -0.28 -7.19 -4.88
CA LEU A 389 -0.46 -8.31 -3.99
C LEU A 389 0.48 -9.45 -4.37
N VAL A 390 1.33 -9.85 -3.43
CA VAL A 390 2.24 -10.99 -3.59
C VAL A 390 1.83 -12.10 -2.63
N GLY A 391 1.33 -13.21 -3.18
CA GLY A 391 0.73 -14.29 -2.37
C GLY A 391 -0.15 -15.25 -3.16
N THR A 392 -0.84 -16.15 -2.45
CA THR A 392 -1.72 -17.17 -3.06
C THR A 392 -3.18 -16.74 -3.19
N LEU A 393 -3.45 -15.48 -2.90
CA LEU A 393 -4.77 -14.88 -3.00
C LEU A 393 -5.22 -14.67 -4.45
N SER A 394 -6.50 -14.39 -4.60
CA SER A 394 -7.12 -14.13 -5.90
C SER A 394 -8.30 -13.18 -5.76
N PHE A 395 -8.42 -12.29 -6.73
CA PHE A 395 -9.61 -11.53 -7.03
C PHE A 395 -10.43 -12.22 -8.10
N SER A 396 -11.75 -12.27 -7.90
CA SER A 396 -12.67 -12.88 -8.86
C SER A 396 -14.04 -12.20 -8.85
N ASP A 397 -14.84 -12.53 -9.86
CA ASP A 397 -16.25 -12.14 -9.94
C ASP A 397 -16.52 -10.63 -9.77
N PRO A 398 -15.84 -9.75 -10.55
CA PRO A 398 -16.04 -8.31 -10.46
C PRO A 398 -17.44 -7.91 -10.95
N VAL A 399 -18.11 -7.03 -10.20
CA VAL A 399 -19.39 -6.41 -10.56
C VAL A 399 -19.19 -4.90 -10.57
N LEU A 400 -19.21 -4.31 -11.77
CA LEU A 400 -18.82 -2.91 -12.01
C LEU A 400 -19.87 -2.15 -12.82
N PRO A 401 -20.94 -1.65 -12.17
CA PRO A 401 -21.93 -0.80 -12.81
C PRO A 401 -21.35 0.50 -13.40
N SER A 402 -20.38 1.12 -12.73
CA SER A 402 -19.89 2.47 -13.09
C SER A 402 -18.39 2.56 -13.31
N GLY A 403 -17.56 2.02 -12.41
CA GLY A 403 -16.11 2.17 -12.44
C GLY A 403 -15.40 1.31 -13.47
N GLY A 404 -14.08 1.46 -13.51
CA GLY A 404 -13.15 0.70 -14.33
C GLY A 404 -12.23 -0.16 -13.48
N ILE A 405 -12.01 -1.39 -13.93
CA ILE A 405 -11.06 -2.31 -13.30
C ILE A 405 -10.06 -2.81 -14.34
N GLN A 406 -8.83 -3.02 -13.89
CA GLN A 406 -7.84 -3.82 -14.59
C GLN A 406 -7.18 -4.76 -13.60
N LEU A 407 -7.20 -6.04 -13.91
CA LEU A 407 -6.50 -7.07 -13.15
C LEU A 407 -5.38 -7.65 -14.00
N ILE A 408 -4.17 -7.69 -13.43
CA ILE A 408 -2.98 -8.32 -14.01
C ILE A 408 -2.57 -9.46 -13.09
N ARG A 409 -2.44 -10.67 -13.64
CA ARG A 409 -1.95 -11.84 -12.90
C ARG A 409 -0.48 -12.07 -13.18
N THR A 410 0.26 -12.46 -12.15
CA THR A 410 1.65 -12.85 -12.24
C THR A 410 1.88 -14.17 -11.51
N PRO A 411 2.98 -14.88 -11.76
CA PRO A 411 3.33 -16.06 -10.96
C PRO A 411 3.55 -15.73 -9.46
N GLY A 412 3.79 -14.47 -9.11
CA GLY A 412 3.97 -14.03 -7.73
C GLY A 412 2.68 -13.62 -7.01
N GLY A 413 1.59 -13.34 -7.74
CA GLY A 413 0.35 -12.80 -7.18
C GLY A 413 -0.43 -11.97 -8.21
N GLU A 414 -1.16 -10.95 -7.77
CA GLU A 414 -2.04 -10.14 -8.63
C GLU A 414 -1.83 -8.65 -8.41
N ILE A 415 -1.99 -7.88 -9.48
CA ILE A 415 -2.02 -6.42 -9.45
C ILE A 415 -3.42 -5.98 -9.89
N LEU A 416 -4.11 -5.25 -9.03
CA LEU A 416 -5.44 -4.73 -9.29
C LEU A 416 -5.37 -3.20 -9.38
N TYR A 417 -5.82 -2.66 -10.50
CA TYR A 417 -6.08 -1.23 -10.66
C TYR A 417 -7.58 -0.99 -10.70
N TYR A 418 -8.06 -0.09 -9.87
CA TYR A 418 -9.43 0.36 -9.83
C TYR A 418 -9.48 1.87 -10.00
N SER A 419 -10.46 2.33 -10.78
CA SER A 419 -10.72 3.76 -10.92
C SER A 419 -12.23 4.00 -10.97
N SER A 420 -12.68 5.01 -10.27
CA SER A 420 -14.09 5.41 -10.32
C SER A 420 -14.25 6.89 -10.03
N THR A 421 -15.38 7.42 -10.49
CA THR A 421 -15.80 8.79 -10.21
C THR A 421 -17.18 8.73 -9.60
N TRP A 422 -17.35 9.33 -8.43
CA TRP A 422 -18.59 9.27 -7.67
C TRP A 422 -18.81 10.50 -6.82
N ASP A 423 -20.05 10.64 -6.34
CA ASP A 423 -20.47 11.68 -5.40
C ASP A 423 -20.79 11.01 -4.06
N THR A 424 -20.51 11.68 -2.94
CA THR A 424 -20.76 11.14 -1.59
C THR A 424 -22.23 10.81 -1.35
N THR A 425 -23.15 11.43 -2.10
CA THR A 425 -24.59 11.13 -2.06
C THR A 425 -24.99 9.87 -2.84
N ALA A 426 -24.13 9.38 -3.74
CA ALA A 426 -24.41 8.27 -4.65
C ALA A 426 -23.17 7.40 -4.87
N LEU A 427 -22.87 6.56 -3.87
CA LEU A 427 -21.72 5.65 -3.91
C LEU A 427 -21.89 4.56 -4.99
N PRO A 428 -20.81 4.21 -5.73
CA PRO A 428 -20.82 3.10 -6.67
C PRO A 428 -21.10 1.77 -5.98
N ALA A 429 -21.95 0.94 -6.58
CA ALA A 429 -22.15 -0.44 -6.15
C ALA A 429 -21.08 -1.40 -6.69
N ASP A 430 -19.89 -0.87 -6.99
CA ASP A 430 -18.75 -1.58 -7.55
C ASP A 430 -18.17 -2.52 -6.49
N SER A 431 -18.05 -3.81 -6.81
CA SER A 431 -17.56 -4.82 -5.87
C SER A 431 -16.80 -5.95 -6.53
N ILE A 432 -15.92 -6.58 -5.77
CA ILE A 432 -15.13 -7.73 -6.21
C ILE A 432 -15.08 -8.80 -5.12
N ARG A 433 -14.92 -10.08 -5.50
CA ARG A 433 -14.66 -11.15 -4.53
C ARG A 433 -13.16 -11.23 -4.25
N PHE A 434 -12.81 -11.15 -2.97
CA PHE A 434 -11.48 -11.40 -2.45
C PHE A 434 -11.43 -12.76 -1.76
N ARG A 435 -10.41 -13.59 -2.06
CA ARG A 435 -10.13 -14.85 -1.38
C ARG A 435 -8.63 -15.03 -1.17
N THR A 436 -8.22 -15.48 0.01
CA THR A 436 -6.80 -15.77 0.32
C THR A 436 -6.27 -17.01 -0.39
N PHE A 437 -7.16 -17.94 -0.74
CA PHE A 437 -6.84 -19.07 -1.61
C PHE A 437 -8.09 -19.63 -2.27
N ASP A 438 -8.01 -19.88 -3.58
CA ASP A 438 -9.01 -20.61 -4.35
C ASP A 438 -8.31 -21.36 -5.48
N VAL A 439 -8.38 -22.69 -5.51
CA VAL A 439 -7.69 -23.51 -6.52
C VAL A 439 -8.06 -23.11 -7.94
N THR A 440 -9.30 -22.67 -8.17
CA THR A 440 -9.78 -22.36 -9.52
C THR A 440 -9.38 -20.98 -10.00
N GLU A 441 -9.17 -20.02 -9.09
CA GLU A 441 -8.86 -18.61 -9.40
C GLU A 441 -7.41 -18.23 -9.05
N ASN A 442 -6.70 -19.08 -8.30
CA ASN A 442 -5.35 -18.79 -7.82
C ASN A 442 -4.37 -18.57 -8.98
N PRO A 443 -3.60 -17.47 -8.97
CA PRO A 443 -2.73 -17.09 -10.09
C PRO A 443 -1.58 -18.08 -10.32
N GLN A 444 -1.05 -18.73 -9.28
CA GLN A 444 0.00 -19.76 -9.41
C GLN A 444 -0.55 -21.05 -10.04
N VAL A 445 -1.75 -21.48 -9.66
CA VAL A 445 -2.42 -22.64 -10.25
C VAL A 445 -2.75 -22.38 -11.71
N LEU A 446 -3.32 -21.21 -12.02
CA LEU A 446 -3.63 -20.82 -13.40
C LEU A 446 -2.35 -20.73 -14.27
N PHE A 447 -1.22 -20.33 -13.68
CA PHE A 447 0.08 -20.36 -14.36
C PHE A 447 0.52 -21.79 -14.70
N ALA A 448 0.40 -22.72 -13.75
CA ALA A 448 0.70 -24.13 -14.00
C ALA A 448 -0.21 -24.71 -15.09
N VAL A 449 -1.50 -24.38 -15.07
CA VAL A 449 -2.48 -24.76 -16.11
C VAL A 449 -2.06 -24.21 -17.47
N MET A 450 -1.66 -22.94 -17.55
CA MET A 450 -1.16 -22.33 -18.77
C MET A 450 0.05 -23.09 -19.33
N LEU A 451 1.03 -23.42 -18.49
CA LEU A 451 2.24 -24.15 -18.89
C LEU A 451 1.89 -25.55 -19.38
N VAL A 452 1.08 -26.29 -18.63
CA VAL A 452 0.65 -27.66 -18.98
C VAL A 452 -0.13 -27.65 -20.29
N ALA A 453 -1.09 -26.73 -20.47
CA ALA A 453 -1.87 -26.63 -21.69
C ALA A 453 -1.01 -26.22 -22.89
N SER A 454 -0.09 -25.26 -22.72
CA SER A 454 0.82 -24.83 -23.79
C SER A 454 1.77 -25.95 -24.22
N TYR A 455 2.30 -26.69 -23.24
CA TYR A 455 3.14 -27.86 -23.48
C TYR A 455 2.34 -28.97 -24.17
N ALA A 456 1.11 -29.25 -23.72
CA ALA A 456 0.23 -30.23 -24.35
C ALA A 456 -0.11 -29.86 -25.80
N ILE A 457 -0.40 -28.59 -26.11
CA ILE A 457 -0.60 -28.11 -27.48
C ILE A 457 0.63 -28.42 -28.33
N SER A 458 1.83 -28.07 -27.85
CA SER A 458 3.08 -28.32 -28.59
C SER A 458 3.30 -29.81 -28.82
N LEU A 459 3.20 -30.63 -27.77
CA LEU A 459 3.40 -32.08 -27.85
C LEU A 459 2.39 -32.78 -28.75
N LEU A 460 1.10 -32.43 -28.65
CA LEU A 460 0.05 -33.06 -29.47
C LEU A 460 0.26 -32.74 -30.95
N GLN A 461 0.69 -31.52 -31.27
CA GLN A 461 0.98 -31.12 -32.64
C GLN A 461 2.25 -31.79 -33.19
N GLU A 462 3.33 -31.84 -32.42
CA GLU A 462 4.58 -32.50 -32.81
C GLU A 462 4.39 -34.01 -32.96
N GLY A 463 3.78 -34.67 -31.97
CA GLY A 463 3.51 -36.10 -32.02
C GLY A 463 2.53 -36.52 -33.13
N ALA A 464 1.64 -35.61 -33.60
CA ALA A 464 0.81 -35.87 -34.77
C ALA A 464 1.62 -35.81 -36.07
N TYR A 465 2.54 -34.86 -36.19
CA TYR A 465 3.45 -34.75 -37.33
C TYR A 465 4.47 -35.90 -37.37
N ASP A 466 5.04 -36.29 -36.23
CA ASP A 466 5.99 -37.40 -36.17
C ASP A 466 5.33 -38.72 -36.57
N ARG A 467 4.12 -39.01 -36.09
CA ARG A 467 3.34 -40.18 -36.55
C ARG A 467 3.06 -40.13 -38.05
N TYR A 468 2.74 -38.95 -38.60
CA TYR A 468 2.54 -38.75 -40.03
C TYR A 468 3.83 -39.03 -40.84
N ARG A 469 4.98 -38.56 -40.35
CA ARG A 469 6.29 -38.77 -40.96
C ARG A 469 6.73 -40.23 -40.86
N GLU A 470 6.50 -40.89 -39.72
CA GLU A 470 6.88 -42.29 -39.47
C GLU A 470 6.05 -43.28 -40.28
N ALA A 471 4.77 -42.99 -40.52
CA ALA A 471 3.87 -43.80 -41.34
C ALA A 471 4.31 -43.89 -42.82
N HIS A 472 5.16 -42.96 -43.28
CA HIS A 472 5.77 -43.03 -44.59
C HIS A 472 7.06 -43.88 -44.57
N PRO A 473 7.29 -44.74 -45.60
CA PRO A 473 8.56 -45.45 -45.78
C PRO A 473 9.76 -44.51 -45.75
N SER A 474 10.92 -44.97 -45.25
CA SER A 474 12.12 -44.14 -45.02
C SER A 474 12.57 -43.33 -46.24
N VAL A 475 12.32 -43.84 -47.45
CA VAL A 475 12.64 -43.21 -48.74
C VAL A 475 11.83 -41.92 -48.97
N TYR A 476 10.59 -41.84 -48.50
CA TYR A 476 9.70 -40.70 -48.71
C TYR A 476 9.71 -39.68 -47.56
N ARG A 477 10.31 -40.02 -46.41
CA ARG A 477 10.38 -39.14 -45.22
C ARG A 477 10.99 -37.76 -45.49
N PRO A 478 12.03 -37.59 -46.34
CA PRO A 478 12.58 -36.26 -46.65
C PRO A 478 11.61 -35.34 -47.40
N ALA A 479 10.64 -35.92 -48.11
CA ALA A 479 9.64 -35.20 -48.91
C ALA A 479 8.45 -34.68 -48.07
N VAL A 480 8.30 -35.22 -46.85
CA VAL A 480 7.18 -34.91 -45.97
C VAL A 480 7.52 -33.65 -45.18
N HIS A 481 6.79 -32.57 -45.44
CA HIS A 481 7.03 -31.28 -44.80
C HIS A 481 5.98 -30.90 -43.76
N ARG A 482 6.45 -30.23 -42.70
CA ARG A 482 5.62 -29.67 -41.64
C ARG A 482 4.76 -28.53 -42.20
N VAL A 483 3.44 -28.62 -42.02
CA VAL A 483 2.51 -27.60 -42.51
C VAL A 483 2.57 -26.36 -41.60
N LYS A 484 3.19 -25.30 -42.09
CA LYS A 484 3.52 -24.09 -41.31
C LYS A 484 2.27 -23.41 -40.72
N TRP A 485 1.18 -23.29 -41.47
CA TRP A 485 -0.03 -22.58 -41.00
C TRP A 485 -0.69 -23.28 -39.80
N LEU A 486 -0.71 -24.62 -39.79
CA LEU A 486 -1.33 -25.43 -38.74
C LEU A 486 -0.57 -25.35 -37.41
N HIS A 487 0.77 -25.32 -37.46
CA HIS A 487 1.57 -25.09 -36.27
C HIS A 487 1.58 -23.62 -35.82
N ASN A 488 1.42 -22.68 -36.75
CA ASN A 488 1.19 -21.28 -36.40
C ASN A 488 -0.14 -21.11 -35.65
N LEU A 489 -1.18 -21.88 -35.99
CA LEU A 489 -2.44 -21.89 -35.23
C LEU A 489 -2.23 -22.32 -33.76
N GLY A 490 -1.38 -23.33 -33.53
CA GLY A 490 -1.00 -23.76 -32.17
C GLY A 490 -0.25 -22.66 -31.41
N ARG A 491 0.68 -21.95 -32.08
CA ARG A 491 1.36 -20.78 -31.49
C ARG A 491 0.41 -19.63 -31.16
N VAL A 492 -0.59 -19.39 -32.01
CA VAL A 492 -1.64 -18.39 -31.74
C VAL A 492 -2.48 -18.82 -30.54
N ALA A 493 -2.87 -20.08 -30.44
CA ALA A 493 -3.60 -20.60 -29.28
C ALA A 493 -2.80 -20.44 -27.97
N ILE A 494 -1.50 -20.73 -27.98
CA ILE A 494 -0.60 -20.47 -26.85
C ILE A 494 -0.56 -18.96 -26.53
N GLY A 495 -0.43 -18.10 -27.53
CA GLY A 495 -0.46 -16.64 -27.34
C GLY A 495 -1.75 -16.14 -26.70
N VAL A 496 -2.91 -16.72 -27.07
CA VAL A 496 -4.21 -16.41 -26.46
C VAL A 496 -4.27 -16.84 -25.00
N LEU A 497 -3.74 -18.02 -24.66
CA LEU A 497 -3.64 -18.48 -23.27
C LEU A 497 -2.75 -17.56 -22.44
N VAL A 498 -1.57 -17.19 -22.95
CA VAL A 498 -0.66 -16.26 -22.29
C VAL A 498 -1.32 -14.90 -22.06
N LEU A 499 -2.01 -14.35 -23.07
CA LEU A 499 -2.71 -13.06 -22.95
C LEU A 499 -3.77 -13.09 -21.84
N PHE A 500 -4.67 -14.08 -21.86
CA PHE A 500 -5.76 -14.15 -20.87
C PHE A 500 -5.32 -14.60 -19.49
N TYR A 501 -4.16 -15.27 -19.38
CA TYR A 501 -3.52 -15.49 -18.09
C TYR A 501 -3.07 -14.17 -17.49
N PHE A 502 -2.19 -13.41 -18.18
CA PHE A 502 -1.62 -12.18 -17.63
C PHE A 502 -2.65 -11.07 -17.47
N VAL A 503 -3.59 -10.94 -18.41
CA VAL A 503 -4.58 -9.86 -18.43
C VAL A 503 -5.97 -10.46 -18.63
N PRO A 504 -6.63 -10.98 -17.57
CA PRO A 504 -7.98 -11.53 -17.64
C PRO A 504 -9.05 -10.51 -18.06
N THR A 505 -8.71 -9.22 -18.02
CA THR A 505 -9.55 -8.09 -18.43
C THR A 505 -9.20 -7.55 -19.82
N ALA A 506 -8.40 -8.25 -20.62
CA ALA A 506 -7.85 -7.76 -21.90
C ALA A 506 -8.91 -7.28 -22.91
N LEU A 507 -10.14 -7.81 -22.85
CA LEU A 507 -11.25 -7.40 -23.72
C LEU A 507 -11.80 -6.00 -23.37
N GLY A 508 -11.51 -5.48 -22.18
CA GLY A 508 -11.92 -4.15 -21.75
C GLY A 508 -11.39 -3.03 -22.65
N VAL A 509 -10.22 -3.22 -23.26
CA VAL A 509 -9.58 -2.21 -24.13
C VAL A 509 -10.36 -1.99 -25.44
N ILE A 510 -11.13 -2.99 -25.88
CA ILE A 510 -12.03 -2.87 -27.04
C ILE A 510 -13.48 -2.52 -26.61
N GLY A 511 -13.67 -2.04 -25.39
CA GLY A 511 -14.96 -1.66 -24.81
C GLY A 511 -15.81 -2.84 -24.31
N ILE A 512 -15.28 -4.07 -24.35
CA ILE A 512 -15.99 -5.27 -23.91
C ILE A 512 -15.59 -5.60 -22.47
N ARG A 513 -16.46 -5.27 -21.51
CA ARG A 513 -16.26 -5.53 -20.08
C ARG A 513 -16.47 -7.01 -19.73
N ILE A 514 -15.64 -7.90 -20.28
CA ILE A 514 -15.64 -9.33 -19.95
C ILE A 514 -14.41 -9.65 -19.10
N PHE A 515 -14.66 -10.23 -17.94
CA PHE A 515 -13.65 -10.80 -17.06
C PHE A 515 -13.51 -12.30 -17.33
N VAL A 516 -12.30 -12.74 -17.70
CA VAL A 516 -12.01 -14.18 -17.84
C VAL A 516 -11.72 -14.77 -16.45
N SER A 517 -12.76 -15.34 -15.85
CA SER A 517 -12.65 -16.05 -14.58
C SER A 517 -11.73 -17.28 -14.70
N GLY A 518 -11.18 -17.71 -13.57
CA GLY A 518 -10.38 -18.91 -13.45
C GLY A 518 -11.06 -20.15 -14.04
N PRO A 519 -12.31 -20.48 -13.66
CA PRO A 519 -13.06 -21.57 -14.28
C PRO A 519 -13.21 -21.44 -15.80
N ALA A 520 -13.44 -20.22 -16.32
CA ALA A 520 -13.51 -19.97 -17.76
C ALA A 520 -12.14 -20.20 -18.43
N TYR A 521 -11.05 -19.82 -17.77
CA TYR A 521 -9.69 -20.04 -18.24
C TYR A 521 -9.31 -21.53 -18.26
N TRP A 522 -9.67 -22.29 -17.22
CA TRP A 522 -9.53 -23.75 -17.20
C TRP A 522 -10.24 -24.38 -18.40
N PHE A 523 -11.51 -24.02 -18.62
CA PHE A 523 -12.26 -24.52 -19.77
C PHE A 523 -11.62 -24.15 -21.11
N LEU A 524 -11.17 -22.89 -21.26
CA LEU A 524 -10.50 -22.40 -22.46
C LEU A 524 -9.20 -23.17 -22.74
N SER A 525 -8.38 -23.41 -21.71
CA SER A 525 -7.11 -24.14 -21.80
C SER A 525 -7.30 -25.58 -22.26
N LEU A 526 -8.26 -26.29 -21.66
CA LEU A 526 -8.59 -27.67 -22.03
C LEU A 526 -9.15 -27.74 -23.45
N THR A 527 -10.08 -26.83 -23.79
CA THR A 527 -10.73 -26.80 -25.09
C THR A 527 -9.73 -26.50 -26.20
N LEU A 528 -8.85 -25.51 -26.02
CA LEU A 528 -7.82 -25.18 -27.01
C LEU A 528 -6.82 -26.33 -27.18
N ALA A 529 -6.38 -26.97 -26.09
CA ALA A 529 -5.47 -28.11 -26.16
C ALA A 529 -6.08 -29.29 -26.93
N LEU A 530 -7.33 -29.65 -26.63
CA LEU A 530 -8.04 -30.74 -27.29
C LEU A 530 -8.37 -30.41 -28.75
N LEU A 531 -8.87 -29.20 -29.03
CA LEU A 531 -9.28 -28.79 -30.37
C LEU A 531 -8.08 -28.70 -31.31
N VAL A 532 -6.99 -28.04 -30.91
CA VAL A 532 -5.78 -27.95 -31.73
C VAL A 532 -5.17 -29.34 -31.94
N GLY A 533 -5.13 -30.18 -30.90
CA GLY A 533 -4.64 -31.56 -31.01
C GLY A 533 -5.47 -32.42 -31.96
N PHE A 534 -6.80 -32.38 -31.84
CA PHE A 534 -7.72 -33.15 -32.69
C PHE A 534 -7.70 -32.68 -34.13
N VAL A 535 -7.77 -31.36 -34.38
CA VAL A 535 -7.69 -30.78 -35.73
C VAL A 535 -6.37 -31.14 -36.39
N THR A 536 -5.26 -31.04 -35.66
CA THR A 536 -3.93 -31.38 -36.20
C THR A 536 -3.84 -32.87 -36.55
N ARG A 537 -4.35 -33.74 -35.68
CA ARG A 537 -4.38 -35.19 -35.92
C ARG A 537 -5.28 -35.56 -37.09
N ALA A 538 -6.49 -34.99 -37.17
CA ALA A 538 -7.44 -35.27 -38.24
C ALA A 538 -6.89 -34.81 -39.60
N TYR A 539 -6.28 -33.63 -39.65
CA TYR A 539 -5.66 -33.08 -40.85
C TYR A 539 -4.52 -33.97 -41.37
N TYR A 540 -3.56 -34.33 -40.52
CA TYR A 540 -2.45 -35.20 -40.93
C TYR A 540 -2.92 -36.62 -41.26
N ARG A 541 -4.00 -37.11 -40.64
CA ARG A 541 -4.61 -38.40 -41.00
C ARG A 541 -5.21 -38.36 -42.40
N GLN A 542 -5.96 -37.31 -42.74
CA GLN A 542 -6.49 -37.13 -44.09
C GLN A 542 -5.37 -37.03 -45.13
N LYS A 543 -4.23 -36.40 -44.78
CA LYS A 543 -3.04 -36.32 -45.63
C LYS A 543 -2.23 -37.61 -45.73
N LEU A 544 -2.47 -38.62 -44.90
CA LEU A 544 -1.92 -39.97 -45.09
C LEU A 544 -2.61 -40.69 -46.23
N ASP A 545 -3.90 -40.44 -46.43
CA ASP A 545 -4.71 -41.07 -47.47
C ASP A 545 -4.39 -40.50 -48.87
N GLU A 546 -3.68 -39.37 -48.93
CA GLU A 546 -3.27 -38.68 -50.15
C GLU A 546 -1.78 -38.99 -50.44
N ALA A 547 -1.50 -39.83 -51.43
CA ALA A 547 -0.15 -40.32 -51.70
C ALA A 547 0.81 -39.18 -52.13
N PRO A 548 1.98 -39.00 -51.47
CA PRO A 548 2.96 -38.01 -51.89
C PRO A 548 3.69 -38.44 -53.18
N PRO A 549 4.08 -37.49 -54.05
CA PRO A 549 4.85 -37.80 -55.25
C PRO A 549 6.27 -38.29 -54.89
N PRO A 550 6.83 -39.27 -55.62
CA PRO A 550 8.15 -39.81 -55.32
C PRO A 550 9.26 -38.77 -55.58
N VAL A 551 10.15 -38.60 -54.60
CA VAL A 551 11.39 -37.82 -54.76
C VAL A 551 12.41 -38.70 -55.48
N VAL A 552 12.72 -38.34 -56.73
CA VAL A 552 13.84 -38.89 -57.49
C VAL A 552 15.07 -38.03 -57.18
N GLY A 553 16.08 -38.60 -56.51
CA GLY A 553 17.32 -37.89 -56.17
C GLY A 553 18.37 -38.76 -55.49
N GLU A 554 19.21 -39.38 -56.33
CA GLU A 554 20.59 -39.87 -56.20
C GLU A 554 21.13 -40.53 -54.90
N ALA A 555 21.71 -41.72 -55.09
CA ALA A 555 22.27 -42.61 -54.08
C ALA A 555 23.53 -42.06 -53.38
N PRO A 556 23.69 -42.26 -52.05
CA PRO A 556 24.89 -41.85 -51.35
C PRO A 556 26.02 -42.89 -51.50
N VAL A 557 27.20 -42.39 -51.85
CA VAL A 557 28.47 -43.13 -51.89
C VAL A 557 28.88 -43.55 -50.47
N LEU A 558 28.97 -44.87 -50.26
CA LEU A 558 29.61 -45.49 -49.10
C LEU A 558 31.09 -45.08 -49.02
N ARG A 559 31.47 -44.35 -47.97
CA ARG A 559 32.87 -44.29 -47.51
C ARG A 559 33.03 -45.20 -46.29
N SER A 560 33.59 -46.37 -46.52
CA SER A 560 34.14 -47.25 -45.48
C SER A 560 35.20 -46.50 -44.67
N ARG A 561 35.15 -46.62 -43.34
CA ARG A 561 36.28 -46.26 -42.47
C ARG A 561 36.72 -47.49 -41.70
N GLU A 562 37.99 -47.79 -41.92
CA GLU A 562 38.76 -48.96 -41.54
C GLU A 562 39.16 -48.91 -40.05
N THR A 563 39.07 -50.06 -39.39
CA THR A 563 39.53 -50.33 -38.02
C THR A 563 40.98 -50.81 -38.04
N ALA A 564 41.81 -50.35 -37.09
CA ALA A 564 43.13 -50.93 -36.79
C ALA A 564 43.59 -50.52 -35.35
N PRO A 565 44.56 -51.21 -34.72
CA PRO A 565 44.47 -51.77 -33.35
C PRO A 565 45.38 -51.05 -32.30
N PRO A 566 45.38 -51.48 -31.01
CA PRO A 566 46.09 -50.79 -29.93
C PRO A 566 47.53 -51.32 -29.71
N PRO A 567 48.46 -50.47 -29.21
CA PRO A 567 49.69 -50.98 -28.59
C PRO A 567 50.04 -50.22 -27.27
N PRO A 568 51.14 -50.53 -26.55
CA PRO A 568 51.15 -51.31 -25.30
C PRO A 568 51.69 -50.53 -24.06
N GLU A 569 51.59 -51.14 -22.88
CA GLU A 569 52.23 -50.69 -21.63
C GLU A 569 53.77 -50.62 -21.72
N PRO A 570 54.39 -49.73 -20.91
CA PRO A 570 55.47 -50.24 -20.06
C PRO A 570 55.52 -49.66 -18.62
N ALA A 571 55.78 -50.60 -17.70
CA ALA A 571 56.75 -50.62 -16.59
C ALA A 571 57.11 -49.35 -15.78
N ILE A 572 57.02 -49.57 -14.46
CA ILE A 572 57.37 -48.74 -13.31
C ILE A 572 58.88 -48.47 -13.21
N ALA A 573 59.26 -47.23 -12.83
CA ALA A 573 60.50 -46.93 -12.12
C ALA A 573 60.22 -45.91 -11.00
N VAL A 574 60.58 -46.30 -9.77
CA VAL A 574 60.38 -45.56 -8.52
C VAL A 574 61.53 -44.56 -8.32
N ALA A 575 61.20 -43.31 -8.02
CA ALA A 575 62.10 -42.40 -7.32
C ALA A 575 61.29 -41.59 -6.29
N HIS A 576 61.52 -41.89 -5.01
CA HIS A 576 60.98 -41.14 -3.89
C HIS A 576 61.58 -39.73 -3.85
N CYS A 577 60.71 -38.72 -3.86
CA CYS A 577 60.95 -37.43 -3.22
C CYS A 577 59.70 -37.10 -2.41
N THR A 578 59.88 -36.99 -1.09
CA THR A 578 58.83 -36.64 -0.14
C THR A 578 58.39 -35.18 -0.35
N VAL A 579 57.35 -35.00 -1.15
CA VAL A 579 56.54 -33.78 -1.14
C VAL A 579 55.15 -34.18 -0.67
N ARG A 580 54.70 -33.50 0.38
CA ARG A 580 53.36 -33.61 0.96
C ARG A 580 52.33 -33.45 -0.18
N GLU A 581 51.67 -34.55 -0.58
CA GLU A 581 50.69 -34.55 -1.68
C GLU A 581 49.57 -33.54 -1.38
N LYS A 582 49.57 -32.41 -2.10
CA LYS A 582 48.36 -31.62 -2.25
C LYS A 582 47.47 -32.38 -3.24
N LYS A 583 46.29 -32.82 -2.80
CA LYS A 583 45.27 -33.37 -3.71
C LYS A 583 45.04 -32.38 -4.85
N VAL A 584 44.89 -32.88 -6.07
CA VAL A 584 44.66 -32.09 -7.28
C VAL A 584 43.35 -32.48 -7.92
N VAL A 585 42.64 -31.51 -8.49
CA VAL A 585 41.35 -31.66 -9.17
C VAL A 585 41.52 -31.20 -10.61
N SER A 586 40.96 -31.95 -11.57
CA SER A 586 40.93 -31.53 -12.98
C SER A 586 39.68 -30.69 -13.25
N MET A 587 39.83 -29.54 -13.90
CA MET A 587 38.72 -28.69 -14.32
C MET A 587 38.83 -28.29 -15.78
N ARG A 588 37.69 -28.03 -16.43
CA ARG A 588 37.63 -27.52 -17.80
C ARG A 588 37.48 -26.00 -17.80
N CYS A 589 38.30 -25.31 -18.57
CA CYS A 589 38.18 -23.85 -18.79
C CYS A 589 36.89 -23.53 -19.57
N GLU A 590 36.06 -22.63 -19.04
CA GLU A 590 34.81 -22.20 -19.70
C GLU A 590 35.04 -21.36 -20.97
N SER A 591 36.20 -20.70 -21.09
CA SER A 591 36.52 -19.86 -22.25
C SER A 591 37.06 -20.64 -23.46
N CYS A 592 37.87 -21.68 -23.24
CA CYS A 592 38.55 -22.41 -24.34
C CYS A 592 38.39 -23.94 -24.32
N GLY A 593 37.75 -24.51 -23.28
CA GLY A 593 37.48 -25.94 -23.18
C GLY A 593 38.67 -26.81 -22.76
N GLU A 594 39.84 -26.23 -22.48
CA GLU A 594 41.04 -26.95 -22.06
C GLU A 594 40.91 -27.52 -20.65
N LEU A 595 41.41 -28.75 -20.42
CA LEU A 595 41.42 -29.41 -19.12
C LEU A 595 42.71 -29.06 -18.37
N GLN A 596 42.59 -28.42 -17.20
CA GLN A 596 43.72 -28.04 -16.36
C GLN A 596 43.66 -28.71 -14.99
N VAL A 597 44.83 -29.03 -14.45
CA VAL A 597 44.98 -29.70 -13.16
C VAL A 597 45.34 -28.64 -12.12
N ILE A 598 44.50 -28.48 -11.11
CA ILE A 598 44.62 -27.41 -10.11
C ILE A 598 44.66 -28.04 -8.71
N PRO A 599 45.43 -27.49 -7.75
CA PRO A 599 45.35 -27.92 -6.36
C PRO A 599 43.92 -27.86 -5.80
N GLU A 600 43.49 -28.87 -5.05
CA GLU A 600 42.22 -28.89 -4.32
C GLU A 600 42.18 -27.71 -3.34
N GLY A 601 41.22 -26.77 -3.52
CA GLY A 601 41.11 -25.53 -2.76
C GLY A 601 41.70 -24.26 -3.42
N ALA A 602 42.31 -24.38 -4.60
CA ALA A 602 42.67 -23.22 -5.41
C ALA A 602 41.41 -22.61 -6.07
N ASP A 603 41.33 -21.28 -6.12
CA ASP A 603 40.19 -20.59 -6.68
C ASP A 603 40.24 -20.62 -8.23
N PRO A 604 39.34 -21.35 -8.91
CA PRO A 604 39.33 -21.44 -10.36
C PRO A 604 39.06 -20.09 -11.06
N ARG A 605 38.64 -19.07 -10.33
CA ARG A 605 38.36 -17.73 -10.87
C ARG A 605 39.58 -16.80 -10.81
N THR A 606 40.64 -17.15 -10.10
CA THR A 606 41.91 -16.38 -10.03
C THR A 606 43.05 -17.07 -10.77
N VAL A 607 42.93 -18.37 -11.05
CA VAL A 607 43.88 -19.11 -11.87
C VAL A 607 43.64 -18.79 -13.35
N ALA A 608 44.65 -18.25 -14.01
CA ALA A 608 44.64 -18.01 -15.45
C ALA A 608 44.85 -19.33 -16.20
N CYS A 609 44.04 -19.56 -17.22
CA CYS A 609 44.20 -20.68 -18.13
C CYS A 609 45.54 -20.54 -18.87
N GLU A 610 46.45 -21.49 -18.67
CA GLU A 610 47.73 -21.59 -19.40
C GLU A 610 47.60 -21.54 -20.93
N ARG A 611 46.43 -21.86 -21.51
CA ARG A 611 46.21 -21.85 -22.97
C ARG A 611 45.69 -20.51 -23.51
N CYS A 612 44.68 -19.91 -22.87
CA CYS A 612 44.02 -18.70 -23.39
C CYS A 612 44.24 -17.45 -22.54
N GLY A 613 44.90 -17.56 -21.39
CA GLY A 613 45.11 -16.46 -20.44
C GLY A 613 43.83 -16.00 -19.72
N GLY A 614 42.66 -16.50 -20.11
CA GLY A 614 41.37 -16.23 -19.43
C GLY A 614 41.22 -17.01 -18.13
N ARG A 615 40.37 -16.54 -17.22
CA ARG A 615 40.10 -17.24 -15.94
C ARG A 615 39.38 -18.55 -16.18
N LEU A 616 39.61 -19.54 -15.31
CA LEU A 616 38.97 -20.85 -15.50
C LEU A 616 37.46 -20.83 -15.22
N ARG A 617 36.95 -19.80 -14.51
CA ARG A 617 35.50 -19.57 -14.28
C ARG A 617 35.17 -18.08 -14.06
N HIS A 618 34.00 -17.61 -14.50
CA HIS A 618 33.51 -16.22 -14.30
C HIS A 618 32.73 -16.08 -12.96
N LEU A 619 32.67 -14.86 -12.38
CA LEU A 619 31.72 -14.48 -11.31
C LEU A 619 30.39 -14.02 -11.94
N ASP A 620 29.25 -14.58 -11.52
CA ASP A 620 27.97 -14.16 -12.07
C ASP A 620 27.55 -12.82 -11.45
N GLU A 621 27.06 -11.90 -12.28
CA GLU A 621 26.56 -10.60 -11.81
C GLU A 621 25.20 -10.74 -11.11
N GLY A 622 24.96 -9.91 -10.08
CA GLY A 622 23.71 -9.92 -9.31
C GLY A 622 23.56 -11.07 -8.31
N LYS A 623 24.60 -11.89 -8.13
CA LYS A 623 24.65 -12.95 -7.09
C LYS A 623 25.31 -12.46 -5.79
N ARG A 624 25.07 -13.20 -4.71
CA ARG A 624 25.65 -12.94 -3.39
C ARG A 624 26.62 -14.04 -2.99
N TYR A 625 27.86 -13.67 -2.71
CA TYR A 625 28.97 -14.57 -2.39
C TYR A 625 29.45 -14.37 -0.96
N LEU A 626 29.53 -15.44 -0.17
CA LEU A 626 30.20 -15.45 1.13
C LEU A 626 31.54 -16.20 1.01
N ILE A 627 32.63 -15.51 1.31
CA ILE A 627 33.98 -16.07 1.29
C ILE A 627 34.57 -16.14 2.70
N VAL A 628 35.18 -17.28 3.03
CA VAL A 628 35.99 -17.45 4.24
C VAL A 628 37.45 -17.41 3.82
N ALA A 629 38.13 -16.30 4.11
CA ALA A 629 39.50 -16.06 3.66
C ALA A 629 40.28 -15.21 4.67
N SER A 630 41.52 -15.63 4.96
CA SER A 630 42.45 -14.90 5.83
C SER A 630 43.03 -13.67 5.13
N ASN A 631 43.26 -13.76 3.82
CA ASN A 631 43.82 -12.67 3.02
C ASN A 631 42.70 -11.79 2.41
N PRO A 632 42.59 -10.50 2.76
CA PRO A 632 41.60 -9.60 2.19
C PRO A 632 41.78 -9.37 0.69
N ALA A 633 43.01 -9.54 0.16
CA ALA A 633 43.32 -9.30 -1.26
C ALA A 633 42.45 -10.12 -2.23
N ILE A 634 41.95 -11.28 -1.81
CA ILE A 634 41.08 -12.14 -2.64
C ILE A 634 39.74 -11.45 -2.91
N ALA A 635 39.08 -10.92 -1.87
CA ALA A 635 37.82 -10.18 -2.00
C ALA A 635 38.00 -8.91 -2.83
N PHE A 636 39.10 -8.18 -2.61
CA PHE A 636 39.38 -6.95 -3.34
C PHE A 636 39.67 -7.23 -4.82
N ALA A 637 40.40 -8.30 -5.14
CA ALA A 637 40.60 -8.72 -6.53
C ALA A 637 39.26 -9.01 -7.22
N TRP A 638 38.38 -9.80 -6.58
CA TRP A 638 37.06 -10.12 -7.13
C TRP A 638 36.20 -8.88 -7.37
N MET A 639 36.23 -7.91 -6.45
CA MET A 639 35.54 -6.64 -6.64
C MET A 639 36.13 -5.84 -7.81
N GLN A 640 37.47 -5.68 -7.88
CA GLN A 640 38.12 -4.97 -8.97
C GLN A 640 37.74 -5.55 -10.34
N ASP A 641 37.68 -6.88 -10.46
CA ASP A 641 37.30 -7.53 -11.71
C ASP A 641 35.89 -7.21 -12.15
N LEU A 642 34.94 -7.21 -11.22
CA LEU A 642 33.55 -6.82 -11.48
C LEU A 642 33.38 -5.31 -11.73
N THR A 643 34.40 -4.50 -11.41
CA THR A 643 34.41 -3.04 -11.57
C THR A 643 35.02 -2.58 -12.90
N LYS A 644 35.69 -3.48 -13.67
CA LYS A 644 36.44 -3.16 -14.92
C LYS A 644 35.64 -2.51 -16.05
N GLU A 645 34.31 -2.49 -15.97
CA GLU A 645 33.41 -1.85 -16.95
C GLU A 645 32.88 -0.46 -16.48
N GLY A 646 33.47 0.12 -15.43
CA GLY A 646 33.03 1.40 -14.86
C GLY A 646 31.74 1.27 -14.03
N LYS A 647 31.47 0.08 -13.49
CA LYS A 647 30.34 -0.19 -12.60
C LYS A 647 30.63 0.40 -11.20
N PRO A 648 29.64 0.97 -10.50
CA PRO A 648 29.87 1.55 -9.19
C PRO A 648 30.22 0.46 -8.16
N SER A 649 31.19 0.73 -7.29
CA SER A 649 31.63 -0.20 -6.26
C SER A 649 31.73 0.46 -4.88
N LEU A 650 31.28 -0.25 -3.85
CA LEU A 650 31.26 0.20 -2.47
C LEU A 650 31.85 -0.88 -1.56
N CYS A 651 32.81 -0.51 -0.73
CA CYS A 651 33.40 -1.37 0.27
C CYS A 651 33.10 -0.84 1.68
N LEU A 652 32.47 -1.68 2.50
CA LEU A 652 32.29 -1.46 3.93
C LEU A 652 33.31 -2.32 4.68
N SER A 653 34.19 -1.70 5.46
CA SER A 653 35.24 -2.39 6.21
C SER A 653 35.48 -1.74 7.57
N PRO A 654 35.86 -2.48 8.62
CA PRO A 654 36.38 -1.91 9.86
C PRO A 654 37.70 -1.14 9.68
N ALA A 655 38.45 -1.42 8.61
CA ALA A 655 39.72 -0.76 8.34
C ALA A 655 39.54 0.68 7.84
N ALA A 656 40.53 1.53 8.15
CA ALA A 656 40.52 2.93 7.72
C ALA A 656 40.57 3.06 6.18
N PRO A 657 39.75 3.93 5.56
CA PRO A 657 39.67 4.07 4.10
C PRO A 657 41.00 4.44 3.46
N ASP A 658 41.79 5.29 4.13
CA ASP A 658 43.10 5.74 3.61
C ASP A 658 44.09 4.58 3.50
N ARG A 659 44.03 3.62 4.43
CA ARG A 659 44.84 2.40 4.38
C ARG A 659 44.40 1.50 3.23
N LEU A 660 43.10 1.30 3.04
CA LEU A 660 42.56 0.46 1.97
C LEU A 660 42.86 1.05 0.58
N ARG A 661 42.84 2.38 0.44
CA ARG A 661 43.25 3.06 -0.79
C ARG A 661 44.74 2.91 -1.09
N LEU A 662 45.60 2.84 -0.06
CA LEU A 662 47.03 2.59 -0.26
C LEU A 662 47.32 1.12 -0.64
N GLU A 663 46.60 0.17 -0.04
CA GLU A 663 46.82 -1.27 -0.26
C GLU A 663 46.15 -1.82 -1.54
N PHE A 664 44.96 -1.30 -1.92
CA PHE A 664 44.12 -1.86 -2.99
C PHE A 664 43.62 -0.81 -4.00
N GLY A 665 44.21 0.38 -4.01
CA GLY A 665 43.65 1.59 -4.62
C GLY A 665 43.38 1.54 -6.12
N ASP A 666 42.10 1.41 -6.47
CA ASP A 666 41.52 1.89 -7.72
C ASP A 666 40.70 3.17 -7.46
N LYS A 667 40.63 4.06 -8.46
CA LYS A 667 39.94 5.36 -8.33
C LYS A 667 38.41 5.25 -8.24
N ASP A 668 37.85 4.08 -8.58
CA ASP A 668 36.42 3.88 -8.78
C ASP A 668 35.72 3.16 -7.60
N VAL A 669 36.45 2.89 -6.51
CA VAL A 669 35.92 2.22 -5.30
C VAL A 669 35.64 3.21 -4.18
N GLN A 670 34.38 3.28 -3.74
CA GLN A 670 34.02 4.02 -2.54
C GLN A 670 34.31 3.18 -1.29
N PHE A 671 35.23 3.64 -0.44
CA PHE A 671 35.56 2.99 0.83
C PHE A 671 34.86 3.68 2.00
N LEU A 672 34.21 2.88 2.84
CA LEU A 672 33.46 3.36 4.00
C LEU A 672 33.85 2.57 5.25
N GLN A 673 34.25 3.29 6.29
CA GLN A 673 34.68 2.68 7.54
C GLN A 673 33.47 2.32 8.41
N VAL A 674 33.45 1.11 8.97
CA VAL A 674 32.46 0.64 9.92
C VAL A 674 33.15 0.41 11.26
N SER A 675 33.09 1.41 12.15
CA SER A 675 33.75 1.37 13.45
C SER A 675 33.10 2.33 14.43
N SER A 676 32.97 1.89 15.67
CA SER A 676 32.47 2.70 16.79
C SER A 676 33.45 3.78 17.27
N GLN A 677 34.73 3.74 16.85
CA GLN A 677 35.80 4.59 17.39
C GLN A 677 36.25 5.73 16.46
N ALA A 678 35.78 5.78 15.21
CA ALA A 678 36.23 6.74 14.21
C ALA A 678 35.18 7.84 13.94
N THR A 679 35.64 9.08 13.78
CA THR A 679 34.79 10.29 13.70
C THR A 679 33.95 10.42 12.43
N ASN A 680 34.34 9.76 11.33
CA ASN A 680 33.62 9.73 10.04
C ASN A 680 33.28 8.28 9.61
N ALA A 681 33.05 7.40 10.59
CA ALA A 681 32.69 6.01 10.36
C ALA A 681 31.21 5.74 10.65
N ILE A 682 30.68 4.68 10.07
CA ILE A 682 29.38 4.13 10.43
C ILE A 682 29.55 3.32 11.71
N ASP A 683 28.80 3.69 12.75
CA ASP A 683 28.72 2.89 13.98
C ASP A 683 28.10 1.52 13.65
N PRO A 684 28.78 0.40 13.92
CA PRO A 684 28.25 -0.94 13.70
C PRO A 684 26.86 -1.16 14.35
N ARG A 685 26.60 -0.55 15.51
CA ARG A 685 25.31 -0.69 16.20
C ARG A 685 24.17 0.09 15.53
N LYS A 686 24.50 0.96 14.59
CA LYS A 686 23.57 1.77 13.79
C LYS A 686 23.74 1.51 12.29
N LEU A 687 24.21 0.31 11.93
CA LEU A 687 24.33 -0.15 10.53
C LEU A 687 23.02 0.02 9.74
N ASP A 688 21.90 -0.18 10.41
CA ASP A 688 20.58 0.21 9.94
C ASP A 688 20.14 1.43 10.78
N PRO A 689 19.93 2.64 10.20
CA PRO A 689 19.82 2.94 8.76
C PRO A 689 21.11 3.47 8.08
N ALA A 690 22.20 3.72 8.81
CA ALA A 690 23.34 4.49 8.28
C ALA A 690 24.07 3.78 7.12
N GLY A 691 24.23 2.46 7.20
CA GLY A 691 24.77 1.62 6.14
C GLY A 691 23.87 1.58 4.91
N LEU A 692 22.54 1.52 5.09
CA LEU A 692 21.59 1.53 3.96
C LEU A 692 21.64 2.86 3.20
N LYS A 693 21.73 3.99 3.93
CA LYS A 693 21.89 5.31 3.33
C LYS A 693 23.15 5.42 2.47
N ALA A 694 24.22 4.71 2.82
CA ALA A 694 25.45 4.65 2.04
C ALA A 694 25.34 3.78 0.78
N ILE A 695 24.49 2.75 0.79
CA ILE A 695 24.28 1.86 -0.37
C ILE A 695 23.29 2.48 -1.38
N LEU A 696 22.33 3.28 -0.91
CA LEU A 696 21.27 3.87 -1.73
C LEU A 696 21.75 4.59 -3.01
N PRO A 697 22.84 5.39 -2.99
CA PRO A 697 23.35 6.04 -4.20
C PRO A 697 23.87 5.05 -5.25
N LEU A 698 24.41 3.91 -4.81
CA LEU A 698 24.89 2.84 -5.69
C LEU A 698 23.70 2.12 -6.33
N ALA A 699 22.69 1.78 -5.53
CA ALA A 699 21.46 1.15 -6.00
C ALA A 699 20.71 2.00 -7.05
N ARG A 700 20.60 3.32 -6.82
CA ARG A 700 19.88 4.26 -7.72
C ARG A 700 20.50 4.44 -9.10
N GLN A 701 21.79 4.13 -9.29
CA GLN A 701 22.44 4.31 -10.60
C GLN A 701 21.96 3.31 -11.66
N GLY A 702 21.36 2.17 -11.25
CA GLY A 702 20.69 1.22 -12.16
C GLY A 702 21.61 0.51 -13.17
N LYS A 703 22.94 0.57 -12.99
CA LYS A 703 23.95 -0.04 -13.88
C LYS A 703 24.52 -1.36 -13.33
N GLY A 704 23.84 -2.01 -12.39
CA GLY A 704 24.45 -3.02 -11.53
C GLY A 704 25.51 -2.40 -10.60
N GLY A 705 26.40 -3.21 -10.06
CA GLY A 705 27.48 -2.73 -9.18
C GLY A 705 28.02 -3.82 -8.26
N VAL A 706 28.92 -3.45 -7.36
CA VAL A 706 29.51 -4.38 -6.38
C VAL A 706 29.48 -3.79 -4.98
N ILE A 707 29.01 -4.57 -4.02
CA ILE A 707 29.13 -4.25 -2.59
C ILE A 707 30.04 -5.29 -1.95
N LEU A 708 31.15 -4.86 -1.36
CA LEU A 708 32.02 -5.70 -0.54
C LEU A 708 31.82 -5.38 0.95
N TYR A 709 31.42 -6.38 1.73
CA TYR A 709 31.52 -6.37 3.19
C TYR A 709 32.81 -7.08 3.61
N ASP A 710 33.85 -6.30 3.91
CA ASP A 710 35.15 -6.81 4.33
C ASP A 710 35.22 -6.92 5.86
N GLY A 711 35.49 -8.12 6.38
CA GLY A 711 35.64 -8.34 7.83
C GLY A 711 34.32 -8.37 8.58
N LEU A 712 33.30 -9.05 8.03
CA LEU A 712 31.99 -9.23 8.66
C LEU A 712 32.10 -9.83 10.07
N ASP A 713 33.09 -10.68 10.33
CA ASP A 713 33.38 -11.23 11.66
C ASP A 713 33.62 -10.14 12.72
N ARG A 714 34.35 -9.08 12.35
CA ARG A 714 34.61 -7.95 13.27
C ARG A 714 33.38 -7.07 13.41
N ILE A 715 32.65 -6.81 12.32
CA ILE A 715 31.42 -6.03 12.37
C ILE A 715 30.39 -6.71 13.29
N ILE A 716 30.24 -8.04 13.17
CA ILE A 716 29.37 -8.88 14.02
C ILE A 716 29.81 -8.80 15.49
N SER A 717 31.12 -8.72 15.77
CA SER A 717 31.63 -8.62 17.13
C SER A 717 31.31 -7.27 17.82
N GLU A 718 31.09 -6.18 17.06
CA GLU A 718 30.81 -4.85 17.63
C GLU A 718 29.30 -4.53 17.75
N ALA A 719 28.47 -5.05 16.85
CA ALA A 719 27.02 -4.78 16.78
C ALA A 719 26.20 -5.89 17.45
N SER A 720 25.91 -6.95 16.71
CA SER A 720 25.47 -8.27 17.14
C SER A 720 25.23 -9.09 15.86
N MET A 721 25.18 -10.42 15.94
CA MET A 721 24.84 -11.26 14.78
C MET A 721 23.44 -10.93 14.23
N GLY A 722 22.46 -10.70 15.12
CA GLY A 722 21.09 -10.42 14.73
C GLY A 722 20.94 -9.11 13.96
N ASP A 723 21.62 -8.06 14.41
CA ASP A 723 21.56 -6.74 13.77
C ASP A 723 22.26 -6.74 12.41
N VAL A 724 23.41 -7.44 12.29
CA VAL A 724 24.11 -7.60 11.01
C VAL A 724 23.27 -8.42 10.03
N ILE A 725 22.62 -9.51 10.44
CA ILE A 725 21.73 -10.27 9.57
C ILE A 725 20.54 -9.41 9.12
N ARG A 726 19.91 -8.65 10.02
CA ARG A 726 18.80 -7.76 9.67
C ARG A 726 19.23 -6.71 8.64
N PHE A 727 20.40 -6.11 8.84
CA PHE A 727 20.99 -5.18 7.88
C PHE A 727 21.29 -5.85 6.54
N LEU A 728 21.94 -7.01 6.53
CA LEU A 728 22.28 -7.76 5.32
C LEU A 728 21.03 -8.15 4.53
N ARG A 729 19.93 -8.54 5.17
CA ARG A 729 18.65 -8.82 4.48
C ARG A 729 18.15 -7.61 3.71
N LYS A 730 17.99 -6.47 4.38
CA LYS A 730 17.54 -5.22 3.75
C LYS A 730 18.49 -4.76 2.63
N ALA A 731 19.79 -4.84 2.87
CA ALA A 731 20.81 -4.46 1.88
C ALA A 731 20.82 -5.42 0.68
N ASN A 732 20.63 -6.72 0.90
CA ASN A 732 20.58 -7.74 -0.14
C ASN A 732 19.30 -7.62 -0.98
N ASP A 733 18.15 -7.31 -0.36
CA ASP A 733 16.90 -7.08 -1.09
C ASP A 733 17.04 -5.88 -2.04
N MET A 734 17.63 -4.79 -1.54
CA MET A 734 17.94 -3.61 -2.36
C MET A 734 18.98 -3.94 -3.45
N ALA A 735 20.02 -4.71 -3.14
CA ALA A 735 21.01 -5.14 -4.13
C ALA A 735 20.40 -6.01 -5.24
N PHE A 736 19.50 -6.93 -4.87
CA PHE A 736 18.81 -7.83 -5.79
C PHE A 736 17.95 -7.07 -6.81
N VAL A 737 17.14 -6.10 -6.34
CA VAL A 737 16.29 -5.27 -7.21
C VAL A 737 17.09 -4.53 -8.28
N HIS A 738 18.33 -4.13 -7.97
CA HIS A 738 19.18 -3.34 -8.86
C HIS A 738 20.30 -4.13 -9.55
N GLY A 739 20.30 -5.47 -9.45
CA GLY A 739 21.31 -6.34 -10.07
C GLY A 739 22.73 -6.12 -9.54
N VAL A 740 22.87 -5.72 -8.28
CA VAL A 740 24.16 -5.46 -7.62
C VAL A 740 24.71 -6.77 -7.04
N THR A 741 25.97 -7.08 -7.35
CA THR A 741 26.68 -8.25 -6.82
C THR A 741 27.17 -7.97 -5.40
N VAL A 742 26.93 -8.90 -4.47
CA VAL A 742 27.35 -8.73 -3.07
C VAL A 742 28.44 -9.74 -2.73
N ILE A 743 29.50 -9.28 -2.08
CA ILE A 743 30.60 -10.12 -1.58
C ILE A 743 30.72 -9.89 -0.08
N GLY A 744 30.65 -10.94 0.72
CA GLY A 744 30.94 -10.90 2.16
C GLY A 744 32.21 -11.68 2.46
N ARG A 745 33.17 -11.09 3.18
CA ARG A 745 34.37 -11.78 3.66
C ARG A 745 34.33 -11.96 5.17
N VAL A 746 34.62 -13.19 5.59
CA VAL A 746 34.80 -13.58 6.99
C VAL A 746 36.20 -14.17 7.17
N SER A 747 36.88 -13.79 8.25
CA SER A 747 38.17 -14.39 8.59
C SER A 747 37.99 -15.82 9.13
N PRO A 748 38.83 -16.80 8.75
CA PRO A 748 38.66 -18.19 9.15
C PRO A 748 38.79 -18.36 10.67
N ARG A 749 37.92 -19.21 11.24
CA ARG A 749 37.88 -19.57 12.67
C ARG A 749 37.58 -18.44 13.66
N VAL A 750 37.03 -17.30 13.21
CA VAL A 750 36.61 -16.21 14.10
C VAL A 750 35.15 -16.36 14.57
N LEU A 751 34.25 -16.80 13.68
CA LEU A 751 32.85 -17.08 14.01
C LEU A 751 32.67 -18.57 14.38
N ALA A 752 31.78 -18.84 15.35
CA ALA A 752 31.39 -20.21 15.68
C ALA A 752 30.55 -20.84 14.54
N ASP A 753 30.59 -22.18 14.39
CA ASP A 753 29.86 -22.88 13.32
C ASP A 753 28.34 -22.59 13.24
N PRO A 754 27.60 -22.42 14.36
CA PRO A 754 26.19 -22.02 14.29
C PRO A 754 26.00 -20.61 13.69
N ASP A 755 26.90 -19.70 14.03
CA ASP A 755 26.87 -18.30 13.60
C ASP A 755 27.26 -18.18 12.12
N LEU A 756 28.27 -18.92 11.69
CA LEU A 756 28.65 -19.02 10.28
C LEU A 756 27.52 -19.63 9.42
N ARG A 757 26.79 -20.62 9.95
CA ARG A 757 25.60 -21.19 9.26
C ARG A 757 24.47 -20.17 9.11
N ARG A 758 24.21 -19.36 10.13
CA ARG A 758 23.20 -18.29 10.05
C ARG A 758 23.60 -17.24 9.03
N LEU A 759 24.86 -16.81 9.03
CA LEU A 759 25.38 -15.85 8.06
C LEU A 759 25.34 -16.42 6.64
N ARG A 760 25.70 -17.70 6.45
CA ARG A 760 25.64 -18.39 5.15
C ARG A 760 24.24 -18.41 4.54
N ALA A 761 23.18 -18.42 5.34
CA ALA A 761 21.80 -18.42 4.84
C ALA A 761 21.43 -17.12 4.09
N GLU A 762 22.20 -16.05 4.27
CA GLU A 762 21.95 -14.74 3.65
C GLU A 762 22.69 -14.57 2.30
N PHE A 763 23.45 -15.58 1.84
CA PHE A 763 24.21 -15.55 0.58
C PHE A 763 23.88 -16.75 -0.30
N ASP A 764 24.02 -16.59 -1.63
CA ASP A 764 23.69 -17.63 -2.61
C ASP A 764 24.78 -18.69 -2.74
N GLU A 765 26.04 -18.26 -2.75
CA GLU A 765 27.22 -19.13 -2.84
C GLU A 765 28.15 -18.95 -1.63
N TYR A 766 28.63 -20.06 -1.08
CA TYR A 766 29.58 -20.10 0.05
C TYR A 766 30.88 -20.76 -0.39
N MET A 767 32.02 -20.11 -0.11
CA MET A 767 33.35 -20.62 -0.44
C MET A 767 34.30 -20.54 0.75
N ASP A 768 34.91 -21.66 1.09
CA ASP A 768 35.94 -21.74 2.11
C ASP A 768 37.32 -21.77 1.46
N LEU A 769 38.07 -20.67 1.58
CA LEU A 769 39.42 -20.49 1.04
C LEU A 769 40.48 -20.47 2.15
N SER A 770 40.14 -20.97 3.34
CA SER A 770 41.04 -21.00 4.51
C SER A 770 42.32 -21.83 4.31
N ALA A 771 42.36 -22.68 3.28
CA ALA A 771 43.52 -23.51 2.92
C ALA A 771 44.60 -22.78 2.10
N GLN A 772 44.34 -21.55 1.62
CA GLN A 772 45.33 -20.72 0.94
C GLN A 772 46.20 -19.99 1.98
N MET A 773 47.24 -20.68 2.46
CA MET A 773 48.37 -20.13 3.21
C MET A 773 49.42 -19.54 2.27
#